data_AF-A0A6I8S016-F1
#
_entry.id   AF-A0A6I8S016-F1
#
_cell.length_a   1.000
_cell.length_b   1.000
_cell.length_c   1.000
_cell.angle_alpha   90.00
_cell.angle_beta   90.00
_cell.angle_gamma   90.00
#
_symmetry.space_group_name_H-M   'P 1'
#
loop_
_entity.id
_entity.type
_entity.pdbx_description
1 polymer ?
#
loop_
_entity_poly.entity_id
_entity_poly.type
_entity_poly.pdbx_seq_one_letter_code
_entity_poly.pdbx_strand_id
1 'polypeptide(L)'
;MTWFASLLTTAMHGITDIVTFSPQLKEFQQKATVPAPTGGKKKKKSKESDPDNPARLSPDPIQAFLKGLVSDLHRSNGVSIPSLATMKVLSDSDINAHEADTLAEDGSENCKTPTMSHPDNPIFQENEYDGRNIQPAENRSLSSTDSLRQLSEQLNGLVSQSNSYVNGENIISASSPELESRFQELAAALDSSNLTNKQLSTKIEELKQQNQVISDQMEKEKKGFEQKFVKEQGALREQLQVHIQTIGILVSEKSELQTALSHTQQAARQKAAEAEDLALRLQSTRQRVTELERTLSSISAQQKQVEKLNKELEKERDSLRLESLKNSKSNEELKQQNSELSEKLNTLISKNAAMRLEAGDLMKKLEMAELMIQQFSNQTGAPDTNQQLRMVLEERDLLGAQLTQMSETLQQLTTERDQYLEKLKEEGAIWQERVRLLSEQIQTLGQEKQTAQVQVEQLETRVTELLLASAAEPTDTEPTPPAGPSETELALHQEVDQLQQNFSDLQARYQAQVQDNSQLSRLNQEQEERLLELEKTLQRQSEENVDKQQILENMQSDKATISRALTQNRQLKEHLAELQNGFVKLTNENMELTNALQSEQHVKKELAKKLGQLQETLGDFKEQLAAKEQDIQILQSQRDEVSAHLQQYSAAYQQVSIEKEEIQRQYLLQAQLMDRLQHEEVQGKVSAEMHLKELQQSRENLELLTKENQELRAQVLQIRSEPDSRVLNRMEGDGVESEVYEDEILKTSLDIPEDFENREEMVAFISTAIAKVQGEREETERQLAEQKRYCQGLLRQISEIRRQQSSGTMHHAADLGMDSIPREVYDALQSAMEKLQLRFTDLMQERVDLKERVEELEHRCIQLSGETDTIGEYIALYQSQRAILKQRHKEKEEYISRLAQDKEEMKAKLLELQVLVMRLVSERNEWYRRFVEATQGPHIGSPEFPAENLMALEAKENGALEEVSLEEDGEQEEVQLLSHLAAPQEGPNPSPESEDPTTKQIMQLLHEIQNPQERPSALLQNPCIPFFYRADENDEVRIMVI
;
A
#
# COMPACT_ATOMS: atom_id res chain seq x y z
N MET A 1 60.01 22.39 -39.67
CA MET A 1 58.61 22.04 -39.36
C MET A 1 58.42 21.38 -38.00
N THR A 2 59.17 20.33 -37.63
CA THR A 2 58.99 19.65 -36.32
C THR A 2 59.35 20.46 -35.08
N TRP A 3 60.22 21.47 -35.17
CA TRP A 3 60.61 22.30 -34.02
C TRP A 3 59.56 23.32 -33.56
N PHE A 4 58.66 23.78 -34.44
CA PHE A 4 57.66 24.79 -34.09
C PHE A 4 56.47 24.23 -33.32
N ALA A 5 56.16 22.93 -33.48
CA ALA A 5 55.12 22.25 -32.71
C ALA A 5 55.51 22.13 -31.22
N SER A 6 56.78 21.84 -30.93
CA SER A 6 57.28 21.64 -29.56
C SER A 6 57.15 22.89 -28.66
N LEU A 7 57.22 24.09 -29.26
CA LEU A 7 57.15 25.34 -28.51
C LEU A 7 55.73 25.69 -28.03
N LEU A 8 54.68 25.33 -28.79
CA LEU A 8 53.30 25.53 -28.36
C LEU A 8 52.90 24.53 -27.26
N THR A 9 53.31 23.26 -27.37
CA THR A 9 52.95 22.23 -26.39
C THR A 9 53.53 22.52 -25.00
N THR A 10 54.73 23.11 -24.94
CA THR A 10 55.41 23.43 -23.68
C THR A 10 54.84 24.69 -23.00
N ALA A 11 54.34 25.66 -23.77
CA ALA A 11 53.77 26.90 -23.22
C ALA A 11 52.37 26.70 -22.59
N MET A 12 51.61 25.68 -23.02
CA MET A 12 50.25 25.41 -22.54
C MET A 12 50.15 24.53 -21.28
N HIS A 13 51.26 23.95 -20.81
CA HIS A 13 51.30 23.07 -19.63
C HIS A 13 51.85 23.76 -18.36
N GLY A 14 51.96 25.10 -18.36
CA GLY A 14 52.56 25.87 -17.26
C GLY A 14 51.61 26.73 -16.43
N ILE A 15 50.30 26.77 -16.74
CA ILE A 15 49.33 27.68 -16.11
C ILE A 15 47.96 27.01 -15.91
N THR A 16 47.94 25.81 -15.32
CA THR A 16 46.70 25.05 -15.07
C THR A 16 46.65 24.33 -13.73
N ASP A 17 47.52 24.70 -12.79
CA ASP A 17 47.48 24.30 -11.39
C ASP A 17 47.69 25.52 -10.49
N ILE A 18 47.12 25.47 -9.28
CA ILE A 18 47.12 26.49 -8.22
C ILE A 18 46.05 27.62 -8.37
N VAL A 19 45.25 27.78 -7.31
CA VAL A 19 44.14 28.74 -7.04
C VAL A 19 42.81 28.57 -7.81
N THR A 20 41.82 27.95 -7.15
CA THR A 20 40.41 28.41 -7.19
C THR A 20 39.69 28.06 -5.87
N PHE A 21 39.39 29.07 -5.02
CA PHE A 21 38.49 28.91 -3.87
C PHE A 21 37.97 30.28 -3.36
N SER A 22 36.77 30.70 -3.80
CA SER A 22 36.13 32.01 -3.47
C SER A 22 36.90 33.27 -3.98
N PRO A 23 36.32 34.51 -4.02
CA PRO A 23 35.16 35.04 -3.28
C PRO A 23 34.13 35.84 -4.14
N GLN A 24 33.37 36.74 -3.49
CA GLN A 24 32.26 37.54 -4.05
C GLN A 24 32.64 38.98 -4.51
N LEU A 25 31.73 39.58 -5.30
CA LEU A 25 31.30 40.99 -5.33
C LEU A 25 32.08 42.08 -6.14
N LYS A 26 31.27 42.97 -6.77
CA LYS A 26 31.55 44.39 -7.18
C LYS A 26 32.52 44.62 -8.38
N GLU A 27 32.39 45.68 -9.21
CA GLU A 27 31.39 46.77 -9.35
C GLU A 27 31.40 47.40 -10.79
N PHE A 28 30.79 48.60 -10.96
CA PHE A 28 30.70 49.51 -12.13
C PHE A 28 29.40 49.44 -12.99
N GLN A 29 28.77 50.56 -13.40
CA GLN A 29 28.78 51.94 -12.87
C GLN A 29 27.66 52.80 -13.53
N GLN A 30 27.03 53.74 -12.79
CA GLN A 30 26.80 55.11 -13.30
C GLN A 30 26.40 56.16 -12.23
N LYS A 31 27.29 57.15 -12.06
CA LYS A 31 27.08 58.58 -11.71
C LYS A 31 26.25 59.01 -10.48
N ALA A 32 27.00 59.49 -9.46
CA ALA A 32 26.87 60.77 -8.73
C ALA A 32 25.54 61.10 -7.98
N THR A 33 25.52 61.63 -6.74
CA THR A 33 26.36 62.73 -6.19
C THR A 33 26.41 62.69 -4.64
N VAL A 34 27.33 63.41 -4.01
CA VAL A 34 27.66 63.47 -2.55
C VAL A 34 27.56 64.96 -2.12
N PRO A 35 26.98 65.36 -0.95
CA PRO A 35 27.54 65.08 0.38
C PRO A 35 26.54 64.85 1.55
N ALA A 36 27.09 64.70 2.75
CA ALA A 36 26.40 64.31 3.99
C ALA A 36 26.21 65.51 4.99
N PRO A 37 26.17 65.37 6.34
CA PRO A 37 24.91 65.65 7.06
C PRO A 37 25.00 66.71 8.18
N THR A 38 23.87 67.32 8.57
CA THR A 38 23.75 68.08 9.84
C THR A 38 22.36 67.98 10.49
N GLY A 39 22.34 68.02 11.84
CA GLY A 39 21.30 68.64 12.66
C GLY A 39 19.82 68.23 12.49
N GLY A 40 19.41 67.09 13.05
CA GLY A 40 17.98 66.75 13.18
C GLY A 40 17.22 67.53 14.28
N LYS A 41 15.88 67.41 14.32
CA LYS A 41 15.05 67.82 15.47
C LYS A 41 13.66 67.15 15.52
N LYS A 42 13.36 66.58 16.69
CA LYS A 42 12.04 66.41 17.34
C LYS A 42 10.93 65.56 16.67
N LYS A 43 10.71 64.39 17.27
CA LYS A 43 9.42 63.87 17.80
C LYS A 43 8.12 64.26 17.08
N LYS A 44 7.38 63.26 16.57
CA LYS A 44 5.91 63.23 16.66
C LYS A 44 5.49 62.19 17.71
N LYS A 45 4.41 62.45 18.44
CA LYS A 45 3.89 61.64 19.55
C LYS A 45 2.52 61.04 19.18
N SER A 46 2.19 59.88 19.72
CA SER A 46 0.89 59.21 19.56
C SER A 46 -0.24 59.85 20.39
N LYS A 47 -1.44 59.95 19.80
CA LYS A 47 -2.76 59.60 20.37
C LYS A 47 -3.91 59.88 19.36
N GLU A 48 -4.59 58.83 18.91
CA GLU A 48 -5.96 58.46 19.36
C GLU A 48 -7.01 59.58 19.57
N SER A 49 -7.98 59.71 18.63
CA SER A 49 -9.43 59.95 18.86
C SER A 49 -10.22 60.15 17.54
N ASP A 50 -11.41 59.54 17.42
CA ASP A 50 -12.50 59.83 16.44
C ASP A 50 -13.16 61.23 16.70
N PRO A 51 -14.11 61.78 15.88
CA PRO A 51 -14.98 61.14 14.87
C PRO A 51 -15.32 61.94 13.55
N ASP A 52 -16.27 61.38 12.79
CA ASP A 52 -17.21 61.99 11.80
C ASP A 52 -16.77 62.50 10.40
N ASN A 53 -17.22 61.75 9.36
CA ASN A 53 -18.00 62.13 8.15
C ASN A 53 -17.71 63.43 7.31
N PRO A 54 -18.15 63.53 6.03
CA PRO A 54 -18.94 62.57 5.23
C PRO A 54 -18.41 62.25 3.81
N ALA A 55 -18.90 61.16 3.19
CA ALA A 55 -19.65 61.18 1.92
C ALA A 55 -19.88 59.80 1.25
N ARG A 56 -21.02 59.70 0.54
CA ARG A 56 -21.42 58.74 -0.52
C ARG A 56 -21.80 57.29 -0.16
N LEU A 57 -23.13 57.14 -0.12
CA LEU A 57 -23.96 56.13 -0.79
C LEU A 57 -24.01 54.71 -0.20
N SER A 58 -25.26 54.26 -0.10
CA SER A 58 -25.75 53.03 0.54
C SER A 58 -26.04 51.95 -0.54
N PRO A 59 -26.75 50.83 -0.27
CA PRO A 59 -26.24 49.51 -0.64
C PRO A 59 -27.09 48.77 -1.68
N ASP A 60 -26.71 47.54 -2.04
CA ASP A 60 -27.67 46.41 -1.98
C ASP A 60 -27.01 45.00 -2.02
N PRO A 61 -27.63 43.95 -1.45
CA PRO A 61 -27.01 42.63 -1.25
C PRO A 61 -27.32 41.61 -2.36
N ILE A 62 -26.89 41.88 -3.60
CA ILE A 62 -27.23 41.04 -4.77
C ILE A 62 -26.26 39.85 -4.95
N GLN A 63 -26.01 39.09 -3.88
CA GLN A 63 -25.34 37.78 -3.95
C GLN A 63 -25.95 36.70 -3.04
N ALA A 64 -26.95 37.05 -2.22
CA ALA A 64 -27.76 36.07 -1.48
C ALA A 64 -28.91 35.47 -2.31
N PHE A 65 -29.33 36.14 -3.39
CA PHE A 65 -30.56 35.82 -4.13
C PHE A 65 -30.39 34.88 -5.35
N LEU A 66 -29.16 34.48 -5.70
CA LEU A 66 -28.87 33.65 -6.88
C LEU A 66 -28.37 32.23 -6.55
N LYS A 67 -28.75 31.70 -5.38
CA LYS A 67 -28.43 30.30 -4.98
C LYS A 67 -29.62 29.51 -4.41
N GLY A 68 -30.85 29.95 -4.66
CA GLY A 68 -32.07 29.35 -4.10
C GLY A 68 -33.26 29.29 -5.06
N LEU A 69 -33.02 29.29 -6.39
CA LEU A 69 -34.12 29.35 -7.37
C LEU A 69 -33.86 28.53 -8.66
N VAL A 70 -33.14 27.41 -8.54
CA VAL A 70 -33.11 26.34 -9.57
C VAL A 70 -33.41 25.00 -8.90
N SER A 71 -34.57 24.93 -8.27
CA SER A 71 -35.22 23.68 -7.86
C SER A 71 -36.74 23.88 -7.97
N ASP A 72 -37.41 22.92 -8.61
CA ASP A 72 -38.85 22.68 -8.55
C ASP A 72 -39.81 23.84 -8.89
N LEU A 73 -39.91 24.16 -10.19
CA LEU A 73 -41.16 24.65 -10.76
C LEU A 73 -41.50 23.97 -12.09
N HIS A 74 -41.99 22.73 -12.02
CA HIS A 74 -42.76 22.11 -13.11
C HIS A 74 -43.82 21.10 -12.63
N ARG A 75 -44.59 21.43 -11.57
CA ARG A 75 -45.92 20.83 -11.39
C ARG A 75 -46.95 21.71 -10.67
N SER A 76 -47.98 22.07 -11.42
CA SER A 76 -49.37 22.36 -11.00
C SER A 76 -49.64 23.28 -9.81
N ASN A 77 -50.12 24.49 -10.12
CA ASN A 77 -51.47 24.94 -9.75
C ASN A 77 -52.01 25.82 -10.89
N GLY A 78 -53.30 25.88 -11.21
CA GLY A 78 -54.44 25.26 -10.53
C GLY A 78 -55.58 26.26 -10.33
N VAL A 79 -56.20 26.74 -11.42
CA VAL A 79 -57.33 27.70 -11.39
C VAL A 79 -58.57 27.01 -11.99
N SER A 80 -59.75 27.32 -11.45
CA SER A 80 -60.95 26.46 -11.48
C SER A 80 -62.23 27.18 -11.95
N ILE A 81 -63.41 26.51 -11.79
CA ILE A 81 -64.82 26.97 -11.95
C ILE A 81 -65.49 26.52 -13.28
N PRO A 82 -66.69 25.86 -13.27
CA PRO A 82 -67.39 25.16 -12.16
C PRO A 82 -68.18 23.86 -12.53
N SER A 83 -68.87 23.33 -11.50
CA SER A 83 -69.90 22.26 -11.46
C SER A 83 -69.40 20.82 -11.25
N LEU A 84 -70.07 19.96 -10.46
CA LEU A 84 -71.33 20.10 -9.71
C LEU A 84 -71.22 19.60 -8.24
N ALA A 85 -72.21 19.95 -7.42
CA ALA A 85 -72.38 19.63 -5.99
C ALA A 85 -72.16 18.13 -5.63
N THR A 86 -71.33 17.78 -4.63
CA THR A 86 -71.61 17.73 -3.16
C THR A 86 -72.23 16.41 -2.67
N MET A 87 -71.57 15.67 -1.75
CA MET A 87 -71.94 15.60 -0.30
C MET A 87 -71.20 14.49 0.52
N LYS A 88 -70.55 14.88 1.64
CA LYS A 88 -70.26 14.12 2.90
C LYS A 88 -69.44 12.80 2.85
N VAL A 89 -68.88 12.25 3.96
CA VAL A 89 -68.12 12.75 5.16
C VAL A 89 -67.99 11.58 6.17
N LEU A 90 -66.84 11.47 6.88
CA LEU A 90 -66.52 10.48 7.96
C LEU A 90 -66.41 9.00 7.50
N SER A 91 -65.67 8.10 8.18
CA SER A 91 -64.86 8.17 9.41
C SER A 91 -63.72 7.13 9.45
N ASP A 92 -62.62 7.49 10.12
CA ASP A 92 -61.76 6.73 11.07
C ASP A 92 -61.39 5.23 10.86
N SER A 93 -60.08 4.98 11.04
CA SER A 93 -59.40 3.95 11.89
C SER A 93 -59.90 2.48 11.92
N ASP A 94 -59.03 1.45 12.03
CA ASP A 94 -58.15 1.26 13.19
C ASP A 94 -57.09 0.11 13.08
N ILE A 95 -56.16 0.08 14.06
CA ILE A 95 -55.39 -1.07 14.63
C ILE A 95 -54.20 -1.73 13.88
N ASN A 96 -53.11 -1.95 14.65
CA ASN A 96 -51.87 -2.69 14.34
C ASN A 96 -51.97 -4.22 14.53
N ALA A 97 -51.04 -4.98 13.92
CA ALA A 97 -50.32 -6.09 14.59
C ALA A 97 -49.02 -6.48 13.82
N HIS A 98 -48.10 -7.23 14.47
CA HIS A 98 -46.77 -7.60 13.98
C HIS A 98 -46.62 -9.13 13.74
N GLU A 99 -45.71 -9.48 12.80
CA GLU A 99 -44.74 -10.60 12.82
C GLU A 99 -45.13 -12.10 12.67
N ALA A 100 -44.08 -12.87 12.29
CA ALA A 100 -43.82 -14.32 12.50
C ALA A 100 -44.36 -15.41 11.52
N ASP A 101 -43.66 -15.55 10.39
CA ASP A 101 -42.82 -16.73 10.00
C ASP A 101 -43.36 -18.19 9.86
N THR A 102 -42.59 -19.01 9.11
CA THR A 102 -42.54 -20.49 8.99
C THR A 102 -43.65 -21.31 8.28
N LEU A 103 -43.38 -21.64 7.00
CA LEU A 103 -43.35 -22.98 6.36
C LEU A 103 -44.36 -24.10 6.79
N ALA A 104 -45.23 -24.55 5.86
CA ALA A 104 -45.33 -25.96 5.37
C ALA A 104 -46.45 -26.14 4.30
N GLU A 105 -46.44 -27.27 3.58
CA GLU A 105 -47.41 -27.74 2.55
C GLU A 105 -48.84 -27.90 3.13
N ASP A 106 -49.97 -27.88 2.40
CA ASP A 106 -50.30 -28.33 1.03
C ASP A 106 -51.63 -27.65 0.55
N GLY A 107 -52.02 -27.80 -0.73
CA GLY A 107 -53.45 -27.79 -1.11
C GLY A 107 -54.06 -26.63 -1.94
N SER A 108 -53.84 -26.66 -3.26
CA SER A 108 -54.85 -26.40 -4.33
C SER A 108 -55.49 -25.00 -4.60
N GLU A 109 -56.03 -24.90 -5.83
CA GLU A 109 -57.02 -23.95 -6.39
C GLU A 109 -56.68 -22.50 -6.81
N ASN A 110 -56.64 -22.31 -8.14
CA ASN A 110 -57.31 -21.24 -8.90
C ASN A 110 -56.94 -19.76 -8.69
N CYS A 111 -55.89 -19.30 -9.39
CA CYS A 111 -55.86 -17.92 -9.90
C CYS A 111 -56.96 -17.69 -10.96
N LYS A 112 -57.71 -16.59 -10.85
CA LYS A 112 -58.65 -16.11 -11.88
C LYS A 112 -58.29 -14.68 -12.32
N THR A 113 -57.67 -14.54 -13.49
CA THR A 113 -57.54 -13.26 -14.23
C THR A 113 -57.62 -13.53 -15.75
N PRO A 114 -58.04 -12.55 -16.57
CA PRO A 114 -58.87 -12.87 -17.74
C PRO A 114 -58.19 -12.73 -19.11
N THR A 115 -58.49 -13.72 -19.97
CA THR A 115 -59.11 -13.60 -21.31
C THR A 115 -58.49 -12.71 -22.41
N MET A 116 -58.56 -13.25 -23.64
CA MET A 116 -58.41 -12.64 -24.99
C MET A 116 -56.99 -12.62 -25.60
N SER A 117 -56.79 -12.91 -26.89
CA SER A 117 -57.54 -13.74 -27.86
C SER A 117 -56.79 -13.81 -29.20
N HIS A 118 -56.44 -14.99 -29.70
CA HIS A 118 -56.31 -15.35 -31.14
C HIS A 118 -56.03 -16.86 -31.26
N PRO A 119 -56.12 -17.51 -32.45
CA PRO A 119 -56.64 -18.88 -32.53
C PRO A 119 -55.56 -19.97 -32.55
N ASP A 120 -55.95 -21.14 -32.08
CA ASP A 120 -55.19 -22.38 -32.17
C ASP A 120 -54.88 -22.81 -33.61
N ASN A 121 -53.70 -23.43 -33.79
CA ASN A 121 -53.62 -24.69 -34.51
C ASN A 121 -52.38 -25.53 -34.09
N PRO A 122 -52.47 -26.33 -33.01
CA PRO A 122 -51.48 -27.38 -32.72
C PRO A 122 -51.93 -28.72 -33.32
N ILE A 123 -51.03 -29.42 -34.01
CA ILE A 123 -51.27 -30.78 -34.49
C ILE A 123 -50.50 -31.77 -33.63
N PHE A 124 -51.23 -32.49 -32.75
CA PHE A 124 -50.83 -33.75 -32.10
C PHE A 124 -49.73 -33.56 -31.00
N GLN A 125 -49.40 -34.53 -30.14
CA GLN A 125 -49.49 -36.01 -30.20
C GLN A 125 -50.06 -36.68 -28.94
N GLU A 126 -50.75 -37.82 -29.18
CA GLU A 126 -50.71 -39.09 -28.41
C GLU A 126 -51.07 -39.13 -26.90
N ASN A 127 -51.58 -40.24 -26.33
CA ASN A 127 -51.59 -41.64 -26.79
C ASN A 127 -52.89 -42.40 -26.42
N GLU A 128 -53.05 -43.58 -27.05
CA GLU A 128 -53.74 -44.82 -26.61
C GLU A 128 -54.85 -44.80 -25.54
N TYR A 129 -55.98 -45.48 -25.81
CA TYR A 129 -56.31 -46.76 -25.14
C TYR A 129 -57.39 -47.56 -25.92
N ASP A 130 -57.56 -48.84 -25.59
CA ASP A 130 -58.16 -49.88 -26.45
C ASP A 130 -59.59 -50.32 -26.08
N GLY A 131 -60.32 -50.83 -27.07
CA GLY A 131 -61.27 -51.94 -26.94
C GLY A 131 -62.72 -51.69 -26.49
N ARG A 132 -63.67 -51.65 -27.46
CA ARG A 132 -64.76 -52.67 -27.57
C ARG A 132 -65.72 -52.50 -28.78
N ASN A 133 -65.52 -53.39 -29.76
CA ASN A 133 -66.52 -54.16 -30.51
C ASN A 133 -68.03 -53.94 -30.19
N ILE A 134 -68.77 -53.34 -31.14
CA ILE A 134 -70.17 -53.67 -31.49
C ILE A 134 -70.30 -53.69 -33.04
N GLN A 135 -71.22 -54.49 -33.56
CA GLN A 135 -71.45 -54.79 -34.98
C GLN A 135 -72.07 -53.61 -35.78
N PRO A 136 -71.85 -53.53 -37.12
CA PRO A 136 -72.64 -52.69 -38.01
C PRO A 136 -73.97 -53.37 -38.37
N ALA A 137 -75.09 -52.65 -38.28
CA ALA A 137 -76.41 -53.15 -38.64
C ALA A 137 -77.29 -52.10 -39.37
N GLU A 138 -77.94 -52.55 -40.44
CA GLU A 138 -79.19 -52.06 -41.04
C GLU A 138 -79.32 -50.60 -41.55
N ASN A 139 -79.11 -50.45 -42.85
CA ASN A 139 -80.05 -49.87 -43.83
C ASN A 139 -81.25 -49.04 -43.31
N ARG A 140 -81.25 -47.73 -43.61
CA ARG A 140 -82.44 -46.91 -43.96
C ARG A 140 -81.95 -45.67 -44.73
N SER A 141 -82.23 -45.41 -46.01
CA SER A 141 -83.43 -45.55 -46.86
C SER A 141 -84.43 -44.37 -46.77
N LEU A 142 -84.17 -43.32 -47.56
CA LEU A 142 -85.14 -42.37 -48.11
C LEU A 142 -84.74 -42.23 -49.59
N SER A 143 -85.43 -42.77 -50.60
CA SER A 143 -86.88 -42.81 -50.90
C SER A 143 -87.43 -41.41 -51.15
N SER A 144 -87.44 -40.89 -52.38
CA SER A 144 -88.19 -41.35 -53.58
C SER A 144 -89.69 -40.99 -53.54
N THR A 145 -90.00 -39.71 -53.68
CA THR A 145 -91.38 -39.19 -53.86
C THR A 145 -91.73 -38.95 -55.33
N ASP A 146 -90.85 -38.33 -56.12
CA ASP A 146 -91.17 -37.93 -57.50
C ASP A 146 -90.96 -39.04 -58.54
N SER A 147 -90.05 -39.98 -58.31
CA SER A 147 -89.93 -41.19 -59.16
C SER A 147 -91.17 -42.09 -59.05
N LEU A 148 -91.83 -42.10 -57.90
CA LEU A 148 -93.14 -42.77 -57.71
C LEU A 148 -94.28 -42.03 -58.43
N ARG A 149 -94.18 -40.70 -58.58
CA ARG A 149 -95.13 -39.89 -59.34
C ARG A 149 -95.03 -40.15 -60.85
N GLN A 150 -93.82 -40.14 -61.41
CA GLN A 150 -93.62 -40.48 -62.84
C GLN A 150 -94.09 -41.90 -63.17
N LEU A 151 -93.82 -42.88 -62.30
CA LEU A 151 -94.29 -44.26 -62.51
C LEU A 151 -95.82 -44.39 -62.42
N SER A 152 -96.50 -43.61 -61.57
CA SER A 152 -97.97 -43.63 -61.51
C SER A 152 -98.62 -42.98 -62.74
N GLU A 153 -98.04 -41.89 -63.24
CA GLU A 153 -98.49 -41.22 -64.48
C GLU A 153 -98.28 -42.14 -65.71
N GLN A 154 -97.17 -42.89 -65.78
CA GLN A 154 -96.93 -43.86 -66.87
C GLN A 154 -97.77 -45.14 -66.77
N LEU A 155 -98.03 -45.68 -65.57
CA LEU A 155 -98.91 -46.83 -65.40
C LEU A 155 -100.37 -46.54 -65.77
N ASN A 156 -100.88 -45.34 -65.47
CA ASN A 156 -102.24 -44.95 -65.84
C ASN A 156 -102.41 -44.81 -67.37
N GLY A 157 -101.35 -44.41 -68.08
CA GLY A 157 -101.33 -44.38 -69.55
C GLY A 157 -101.41 -45.76 -70.20
N LEU A 158 -100.74 -46.77 -69.63
CA LEU A 158 -100.63 -48.11 -70.21
C LEU A 158 -101.85 -49.01 -69.98
N VAL A 159 -102.70 -48.72 -69.00
CA VAL A 159 -103.99 -49.44 -68.81
C VAL A 159 -105.06 -49.01 -69.84
N SER A 160 -104.84 -47.89 -70.55
CA SER A 160 -105.86 -47.29 -71.43
C SER A 160 -105.87 -47.81 -72.88
N GLN A 161 -104.89 -48.61 -73.31
CA GLN A 161 -104.84 -49.16 -74.67
C GLN A 161 -104.40 -50.63 -74.70
N SER A 162 -105.39 -51.54 -74.75
CA SER A 162 -105.19 -52.97 -75.03
C SER A 162 -106.41 -53.57 -75.74
N ASN A 163 -106.48 -53.25 -77.04
CA ASN A 163 -107.20 -53.95 -78.11
C ASN A 163 -108.64 -54.45 -77.88
N SER A 164 -109.57 -53.79 -78.57
CA SER A 164 -110.84 -54.41 -78.99
C SER A 164 -110.58 -55.61 -79.92
N TYR A 165 -110.90 -56.83 -79.47
CA TYR A 165 -110.95 -58.03 -80.33
C TYR A 165 -112.41 -58.49 -80.53
N VAL A 166 -113.04 -57.93 -81.56
CA VAL A 166 -114.36 -58.26 -82.13
C VAL A 166 -114.28 -57.89 -83.61
N ASN A 167 -114.63 -58.68 -84.62
CA ASN A 167 -115.11 -60.07 -84.71
C ASN A 167 -114.45 -60.70 -85.98
N GLY A 168 -114.54 -61.99 -86.32
CA GLY A 168 -115.31 -63.09 -85.72
C GLY A 168 -115.16 -64.36 -86.57
N GLU A 169 -116.21 -65.17 -86.62
CA GLU A 169 -116.38 -66.34 -87.51
C GLU A 169 -116.12 -65.95 -88.99
N ASN A 170 -115.63 -66.82 -89.88
CA ASN A 170 -116.37 -68.01 -90.28
C ASN A 170 -115.54 -69.09 -91.03
N ILE A 171 -116.12 -70.28 -91.14
CA ILE A 171 -115.69 -71.33 -92.07
C ILE A 171 -116.33 -71.04 -93.45
N ILE A 172 -115.53 -70.76 -94.49
CA ILE A 172 -115.72 -71.08 -95.93
C ILE A 172 -114.71 -70.32 -96.84
N SER A 173 -113.97 -71.06 -97.68
CA SER A 173 -113.29 -70.67 -98.95
C SER A 173 -112.05 -69.72 -99.01
N ALA A 174 -110.87 -70.37 -99.16
CA ALA A 174 -109.84 -70.21 -100.22
C ALA A 174 -108.75 -69.09 -100.21
N SER A 175 -107.56 -69.47 -100.74
CA SER A 175 -106.30 -68.69 -100.97
C SER A 175 -105.52 -68.25 -99.71
N SER A 176 -104.19 -68.26 -99.55
CA SER A 176 -102.96 -68.37 -100.41
C SER A 176 -102.56 -67.08 -101.16
N PRO A 177 -101.39 -66.42 -100.89
CA PRO A 177 -100.17 -66.91 -100.21
C PRO A 177 -99.61 -66.02 -99.05
N GLU A 178 -100.27 -64.95 -98.63
CA GLU A 178 -99.68 -63.85 -97.84
C GLU A 178 -99.08 -64.22 -96.46
N LEU A 179 -99.55 -65.32 -95.86
CA LEU A 179 -99.18 -65.70 -94.48
C LEU A 179 -97.67 -65.99 -94.34
N GLU A 180 -97.05 -66.56 -95.36
CA GLU A 180 -95.64 -66.98 -95.33
C GLU A 180 -94.69 -65.79 -95.47
N SER A 181 -95.03 -64.81 -96.31
CA SER A 181 -94.33 -63.51 -96.38
C SER A 181 -94.29 -62.82 -95.02
N ARG A 182 -95.41 -62.84 -94.28
CA ARG A 182 -95.50 -62.21 -92.96
C ARG A 182 -94.66 -62.93 -91.90
N PHE A 183 -94.51 -64.25 -91.98
CA PHE A 183 -93.58 -64.99 -91.09
C PHE A 183 -92.12 -64.68 -91.41
N GLN A 184 -91.75 -64.57 -92.69
CA GLN A 184 -90.38 -64.26 -93.07
C GLN A 184 -89.99 -62.81 -92.76
N GLU A 185 -90.93 -61.86 -92.88
CA GLU A 185 -90.77 -60.49 -92.42
C GLU A 185 -90.62 -60.43 -90.88
N LEU A 186 -91.41 -61.20 -90.12
CA LEU A 186 -91.25 -61.31 -88.67
C LEU A 186 -89.87 -61.85 -88.27
N ALA A 187 -89.35 -62.84 -89.00
CA ALA A 187 -88.02 -63.41 -88.77
C ALA A 187 -86.92 -62.39 -89.07
N ALA A 188 -87.00 -61.65 -90.18
CA ALA A 188 -86.04 -60.60 -90.52
C ALA A 188 -86.08 -59.43 -89.50
N ALA A 189 -87.26 -59.06 -89.01
CA ALA A 189 -87.41 -58.07 -87.94
C ALA A 189 -86.83 -58.58 -86.60
N LEU A 190 -87.02 -59.86 -86.28
CA LEU A 190 -86.44 -60.50 -85.10
C LEU A 190 -84.91 -60.59 -85.19
N ASP A 191 -84.34 -60.91 -86.35
CA ASP A 191 -82.88 -60.93 -86.54
C ASP A 191 -82.26 -59.53 -86.53
N SER A 192 -82.95 -58.52 -87.06
CA SER A 192 -82.58 -57.11 -86.91
C SER A 192 -82.63 -56.65 -85.44
N SER A 193 -83.66 -57.08 -84.69
CA SER A 193 -83.75 -56.86 -83.24
C SER A 193 -82.65 -57.59 -82.47
N ASN A 194 -82.31 -58.82 -82.86
CA ASN A 194 -81.20 -59.58 -82.27
C ASN A 194 -79.84 -58.93 -82.56
N LEU A 195 -79.64 -58.37 -83.76
CA LEU A 195 -78.41 -57.67 -84.12
C LEU A 195 -78.25 -56.35 -83.35
N THR A 196 -79.31 -55.55 -83.28
CA THR A 196 -79.31 -54.29 -82.51
C THR A 196 -79.18 -54.54 -81.01
N ASN A 197 -79.85 -55.56 -80.45
CA ASN A 197 -79.65 -55.98 -79.05
C ASN A 197 -78.21 -56.45 -78.79
N LYS A 198 -77.55 -57.14 -79.73
CA LYS A 198 -76.11 -57.48 -79.62
C LYS A 198 -75.23 -56.23 -79.62
N GLN A 199 -75.46 -55.29 -80.54
CA GLN A 199 -74.72 -54.02 -80.61
C GLN A 199 -74.89 -53.15 -79.35
N LEU A 200 -76.11 -53.09 -78.81
CA LEU A 200 -76.39 -52.43 -77.53
C LEU A 200 -75.71 -53.16 -76.37
N SER A 201 -75.71 -54.49 -76.35
CA SER A 201 -75.03 -55.29 -75.33
C SER A 201 -73.52 -55.08 -75.33
N THR A 202 -72.88 -55.04 -76.51
CA THR A 202 -71.44 -54.71 -76.61
C THR A 202 -71.17 -53.27 -76.19
N LYS A 203 -72.02 -52.31 -76.57
CA LYS A 203 -71.86 -50.90 -76.17
C LYS A 203 -72.04 -50.70 -74.66
N ILE A 204 -72.95 -51.45 -74.02
CA ILE A 204 -73.13 -51.48 -72.56
C ILE A 204 -71.89 -52.07 -71.88
N GLU A 205 -71.33 -53.17 -72.38
CA GLU A 205 -70.15 -53.78 -71.78
C GLU A 205 -68.88 -52.92 -71.98
N GLU A 206 -68.72 -52.26 -73.14
CA GLU A 206 -67.69 -51.24 -73.36
C GLU A 206 -67.80 -50.08 -72.36
N LEU A 207 -69.00 -49.51 -72.19
CA LEU A 207 -69.24 -48.43 -71.24
C LEU A 207 -69.03 -48.88 -69.79
N LYS A 208 -69.36 -50.13 -69.46
CA LYS A 208 -69.11 -50.74 -68.16
C LYS A 208 -67.60 -50.91 -67.88
N GLN A 209 -66.82 -51.36 -68.87
CA GLN A 209 -65.36 -51.42 -68.76
C GLN A 209 -64.73 -50.02 -68.66
N GLN A 210 -65.21 -49.04 -69.44
CA GLN A 210 -64.75 -47.65 -69.33
C GLN A 210 -65.05 -47.05 -67.95
N ASN A 211 -66.25 -47.25 -67.41
CA ASN A 211 -66.60 -46.80 -66.05
C ASN A 211 -65.74 -47.51 -64.99
N GLN A 212 -65.43 -48.80 -65.14
CA GLN A 212 -64.54 -49.51 -64.22
C GLN A 212 -63.13 -48.91 -64.23
N VAL A 213 -62.52 -48.71 -65.42
CA VAL A 213 -61.17 -48.12 -65.54
C VAL A 213 -61.12 -46.70 -64.97
N ILE A 214 -62.16 -45.89 -65.18
CA ILE A 214 -62.27 -44.56 -64.57
C ILE A 214 -62.42 -44.67 -63.05
N SER A 215 -63.22 -45.59 -62.53
CA SER A 215 -63.37 -45.84 -61.09
C SER A 215 -62.07 -46.27 -60.44
N ASP A 216 -61.35 -47.22 -61.04
CA ASP A 216 -60.07 -47.74 -60.55
C ASP A 216 -58.99 -46.64 -60.52
N GLN A 217 -58.95 -45.79 -61.56
CA GLN A 217 -58.04 -44.64 -61.62
C GLN A 217 -58.41 -43.57 -60.58
N MET A 218 -59.71 -43.25 -60.40
CA MET A 218 -60.18 -42.33 -59.36
C MET A 218 -59.85 -42.83 -57.95
N GLU A 219 -60.02 -44.13 -57.68
CA GLU A 219 -59.68 -44.71 -56.38
C GLU A 219 -58.15 -44.72 -56.13
N LYS A 220 -57.36 -44.97 -57.19
CA LYS A 220 -55.90 -44.90 -57.15
C LYS A 220 -55.40 -43.46 -56.92
N GLU A 221 -55.99 -42.47 -57.58
CA GLU A 221 -55.67 -41.05 -57.37
C GLU A 221 -56.08 -40.59 -55.96
N LYS A 222 -57.27 -40.99 -55.48
CA LYS A 222 -57.68 -40.74 -54.09
C LYS A 222 -56.65 -41.31 -53.10
N LYS A 223 -56.28 -42.58 -53.22
CA LYS A 223 -55.26 -43.22 -52.36
C LYS A 223 -53.90 -42.52 -52.46
N GLY A 224 -53.52 -42.06 -53.65
CA GLY A 224 -52.29 -41.28 -53.88
C GLY A 224 -52.31 -39.91 -53.20
N PHE A 225 -53.44 -39.19 -53.26
CA PHE A 225 -53.64 -37.93 -52.54
C PHE A 225 -53.65 -38.13 -51.02
N GLU A 226 -54.41 -39.12 -50.54
CA GLU A 226 -54.56 -39.44 -49.13
C GLU A 226 -53.22 -39.87 -48.50
N GLN A 227 -52.38 -40.62 -49.24
CA GLN A 227 -51.01 -40.93 -48.80
C GLN A 227 -50.08 -39.69 -48.79
N LYS A 228 -50.21 -38.75 -49.72
CA LYS A 228 -49.45 -37.47 -49.69
C LYS A 228 -49.86 -36.63 -48.48
N PHE A 229 -51.16 -36.45 -48.29
CA PHE A 229 -51.73 -35.71 -47.17
C PHE A 229 -51.25 -36.25 -45.81
N VAL A 230 -51.27 -37.57 -45.60
CA VAL A 230 -50.76 -38.19 -44.37
C VAL A 230 -49.26 -37.93 -44.17
N LYS A 231 -48.45 -37.93 -45.23
CA LYS A 231 -47.00 -37.62 -45.15
C LYS A 231 -46.73 -36.15 -44.83
N GLU A 232 -47.43 -35.24 -45.50
CA GLU A 232 -47.32 -33.79 -45.27
C GLU A 232 -47.80 -33.42 -43.85
N GLN A 233 -48.91 -34.01 -43.41
CA GLN A 233 -49.41 -33.87 -42.04
C GLN A 233 -48.48 -34.52 -41.00
N GLY A 234 -47.72 -35.55 -41.37
CA GLY A 234 -46.66 -36.13 -40.53
C GLY A 234 -45.48 -35.17 -40.35
N ALA A 235 -44.93 -34.65 -41.46
CA ALA A 235 -43.83 -33.69 -41.42
C ALA A 235 -44.18 -32.41 -40.64
N LEU A 236 -45.44 -31.93 -40.74
CA LEU A 236 -45.92 -30.78 -39.96
C LEU A 236 -46.01 -31.08 -38.45
N ARG A 237 -46.31 -32.32 -38.03
CA ARG A 237 -46.24 -32.74 -36.62
C ARG A 237 -44.80 -32.74 -36.11
N GLU A 238 -43.89 -33.37 -36.86
CA GLU A 238 -42.47 -33.45 -36.51
C GLU A 238 -41.87 -32.04 -36.38
N GLN A 239 -42.17 -31.13 -37.31
CA GLN A 239 -41.74 -29.74 -37.24
C GLN A 239 -42.33 -29.01 -36.03
N LEU A 240 -43.63 -29.18 -35.73
CA LEU A 240 -44.26 -28.57 -34.55
C LEU A 240 -43.64 -29.10 -33.24
N GLN A 241 -43.40 -30.40 -33.15
CA GLN A 241 -42.79 -31.04 -31.97
C GLN A 241 -41.36 -30.52 -31.74
N VAL A 242 -40.56 -30.38 -32.80
CA VAL A 242 -39.23 -29.74 -32.74
C VAL A 242 -39.33 -28.27 -32.30
N HIS A 243 -40.31 -27.51 -32.79
CA HIS A 243 -40.53 -26.13 -32.33
C HIS A 243 -40.95 -26.06 -30.85
N ILE A 244 -41.83 -26.93 -30.38
CA ILE A 244 -42.23 -27.02 -28.96
C ILE A 244 -41.01 -27.33 -28.09
N GLN A 245 -40.19 -28.31 -28.48
CA GLN A 245 -38.97 -28.66 -27.74
C GLN A 245 -37.94 -27.51 -27.73
N THR A 246 -37.77 -26.81 -28.87
CA THR A 246 -36.89 -25.64 -28.99
C THR A 246 -37.35 -24.49 -28.09
N ILE A 247 -38.67 -24.22 -28.04
CA ILE A 247 -39.26 -23.22 -27.15
C ILE A 247 -39.06 -23.63 -25.68
N GLY A 248 -39.23 -24.91 -25.35
CA GLY A 248 -38.97 -25.44 -24.01
C GLY A 248 -37.55 -25.17 -23.53
N ILE A 249 -36.55 -25.50 -24.37
CA ILE A 249 -35.12 -25.24 -24.09
C ILE A 249 -34.86 -23.75 -23.89
N LEU A 250 -35.34 -22.90 -24.80
CA LEU A 250 -35.16 -21.44 -24.71
C LEU A 250 -35.82 -20.83 -23.46
N VAL A 251 -36.94 -21.41 -22.99
CA VAL A 251 -37.60 -20.99 -21.75
C VAL A 251 -36.83 -21.44 -20.52
N SER A 252 -36.28 -22.66 -20.48
CA SER A 252 -35.42 -23.10 -19.37
C SER A 252 -34.11 -22.30 -19.32
N GLU A 253 -33.41 -22.13 -20.44
CA GLU A 253 -32.18 -21.33 -20.53
C GLU A 253 -32.42 -19.88 -20.09
N LYS A 254 -33.53 -19.26 -20.53
CA LYS A 254 -33.92 -17.92 -20.08
C LYS A 254 -34.17 -17.87 -18.57
N SER A 255 -34.83 -18.88 -18.00
CA SER A 255 -35.10 -18.96 -16.57
C SER A 255 -33.81 -19.09 -15.76
N GLU A 256 -32.91 -20.00 -16.15
CA GLU A 256 -31.61 -20.21 -15.53
C GLU A 256 -30.72 -18.95 -15.61
N LEU A 257 -30.62 -18.32 -16.79
CA LEU A 257 -29.90 -17.06 -16.98
C LEU A 257 -30.49 -15.92 -16.14
N GLN A 258 -31.82 -15.83 -16.02
CA GLN A 258 -32.48 -14.81 -15.20
C GLN A 258 -32.26 -15.04 -13.70
N THR A 259 -32.21 -16.31 -13.24
CA THR A 259 -31.85 -16.66 -11.87
C THR A 259 -30.37 -16.37 -11.58
N ALA A 260 -29.46 -16.75 -12.49
CA ALA A 260 -28.03 -16.46 -12.37
C ALA A 260 -27.73 -14.96 -12.37
N LEU A 261 -28.43 -14.18 -13.20
CA LEU A 261 -28.35 -12.71 -13.21
C LEU A 261 -28.84 -12.11 -11.88
N SER A 262 -29.94 -12.62 -11.33
CA SER A 262 -30.44 -12.17 -10.02
C SER A 262 -29.43 -12.45 -8.90
N HIS A 263 -28.88 -13.66 -8.85
CA HIS A 263 -27.92 -14.08 -7.84
C HIS A 263 -26.58 -13.31 -7.94
N THR A 264 -26.07 -13.09 -9.15
CA THR A 264 -24.85 -12.30 -9.37
C THR A 264 -25.06 -10.81 -9.06
N GLN A 265 -26.22 -10.24 -9.40
CA GLN A 265 -26.57 -8.87 -9.03
C GLN A 265 -26.68 -8.73 -7.49
N GLN A 266 -27.23 -9.72 -6.78
CA GLN A 266 -27.33 -9.68 -5.33
C GLN A 266 -25.96 -9.82 -4.65
N ALA A 267 -25.09 -10.71 -5.14
CA ALA A 267 -23.70 -10.81 -4.68
C ALA A 267 -22.91 -9.51 -4.92
N ALA A 268 -23.13 -8.85 -6.06
CA ALA A 268 -22.53 -7.55 -6.35
C ALA A 268 -22.99 -6.44 -5.37
N ARG A 269 -24.28 -6.40 -5.01
CA ARG A 269 -24.80 -5.49 -3.97
C ARG A 269 -24.15 -5.74 -2.60
N GLN A 270 -24.02 -7.01 -2.21
CA GLN A 270 -23.38 -7.37 -0.94
C GLN A 270 -21.90 -6.95 -0.93
N LYS A 271 -21.16 -7.17 -2.02
CA LYS A 271 -19.75 -6.74 -2.13
C LYS A 271 -19.58 -5.24 -2.21
N ALA A 272 -20.54 -4.49 -2.74
CA ALA A 272 -20.55 -3.03 -2.64
C ALA A 272 -20.70 -2.56 -1.19
N ALA A 273 -21.67 -3.12 -0.44
CA ALA A 273 -21.87 -2.78 0.98
C ALA A 273 -20.67 -3.14 1.87
N GLU A 274 -20.03 -4.30 1.63
CA GLU A 274 -18.76 -4.66 2.29
C GLU A 274 -17.64 -3.66 1.99
N ALA A 275 -17.53 -3.18 0.75
CA ALA A 275 -16.54 -2.19 0.37
C ALA A 275 -16.80 -0.81 1.01
N GLU A 276 -18.07 -0.43 1.20
CA GLU A 276 -18.47 0.79 1.89
C GLU A 276 -18.13 0.74 3.40
N ASP A 277 -18.41 -0.36 4.11
CA ASP A 277 -17.99 -0.52 5.52
C ASP A 277 -16.46 -0.46 5.66
N LEU A 278 -15.72 -1.16 4.78
CA LEU A 278 -14.27 -1.12 4.77
C LEU A 278 -13.72 0.30 4.48
N ALA A 279 -14.39 1.07 3.62
CA ALA A 279 -14.03 2.47 3.36
C ALA A 279 -14.30 3.38 4.59
N LEU A 280 -15.43 3.23 5.27
CA LEU A 280 -15.77 3.96 6.49
C LEU A 280 -14.79 3.60 7.63
N ARG A 281 -14.45 2.32 7.79
CA ARG A 281 -13.47 1.83 8.77
C ARG A 281 -12.05 2.34 8.47
N LEU A 282 -11.68 2.44 7.19
CA LEU A 282 -10.43 3.08 6.74
C LEU A 282 -10.43 4.60 7.01
N GLN A 283 -11.57 5.28 6.86
CA GLN A 283 -11.70 6.70 7.20
C GLN A 283 -11.56 6.94 8.72
N SER A 284 -12.25 6.13 9.54
CA SER A 284 -12.18 6.21 11.00
C SER A 284 -10.76 5.93 11.54
N THR A 285 -10.06 4.91 11.00
CA THR A 285 -8.68 4.62 11.38
C THR A 285 -7.70 5.73 10.95
N ARG A 286 -7.88 6.34 9.75
CA ARG A 286 -7.11 7.53 9.33
C ARG A 286 -7.32 8.72 10.27
N GLN A 287 -8.56 9.01 10.67
CA GLN A 287 -8.85 10.07 11.64
C GLN A 287 -8.17 9.82 12.99
N ARG A 288 -8.21 8.57 13.49
CA ARG A 288 -7.50 8.17 14.71
C ARG A 288 -5.99 8.34 14.59
N VAL A 289 -5.39 8.01 13.44
CA VAL A 289 -3.96 8.25 13.19
C VAL A 289 -3.64 9.75 13.26
N THR A 290 -4.42 10.61 12.59
CA THR A 290 -4.16 12.07 12.62
C THR A 290 -4.28 12.70 14.02
N GLU A 291 -5.15 12.19 14.89
CA GLU A 291 -5.21 12.64 16.28
C GLU A 291 -4.05 12.07 17.12
N LEU A 292 -3.59 10.84 16.85
CA LEU A 292 -2.38 10.31 17.48
C LEU A 292 -1.12 11.10 17.06
N GLU A 293 -0.98 11.47 15.79
CA GLU A 293 0.08 12.36 15.30
C GLU A 293 0.03 13.74 15.99
N ARG A 294 -1.17 14.29 16.20
CA ARG A 294 -1.38 15.57 16.91
C ARG A 294 -1.00 15.47 18.39
N THR A 295 -1.37 14.39 19.07
CA THR A 295 -1.00 14.16 20.48
C THR A 295 0.49 13.90 20.65
N LEU A 296 1.12 13.09 19.78
CA LEU A 296 2.58 12.90 19.75
C LEU A 296 3.33 14.21 19.51
N SER A 297 2.84 15.07 18.60
CA SER A 297 3.40 16.40 18.38
C SER A 297 3.30 17.28 19.62
N SER A 298 2.17 17.22 20.34
CA SER A 298 1.97 17.95 21.60
C SER A 298 2.86 17.44 22.73
N ILE A 299 3.01 16.12 22.87
CA ILE A 299 3.90 15.49 23.85
C ILE A 299 5.37 15.80 23.54
N SER A 300 5.79 15.77 22.27
CA SER A 300 7.15 16.18 21.87
C SER A 300 7.43 17.66 22.19
N ALA A 301 6.44 18.55 22.02
CA ALA A 301 6.56 19.95 22.39
C ALA A 301 6.66 20.13 23.93
N GLN A 302 5.88 19.37 24.71
CA GLN A 302 5.96 19.36 26.17
C GLN A 302 7.30 18.81 26.66
N GLN A 303 7.77 17.69 26.12
CA GLN A 303 9.08 17.11 26.42
C GLN A 303 10.21 18.13 26.15
N LYS A 304 10.21 18.77 24.98
CA LYS A 304 11.17 19.84 24.65
C LYS A 304 11.09 21.07 25.56
N GLN A 305 9.99 21.26 26.29
CA GLN A 305 9.88 22.31 27.30
C GLN A 305 10.38 21.83 28.68
N VAL A 306 10.08 20.59 29.08
CA VAL A 306 10.64 19.96 30.29
C VAL A 306 12.16 19.84 30.20
N GLU A 307 12.70 19.46 29.03
CA GLU A 307 14.15 19.41 28.80
C GLU A 307 14.84 20.77 28.94
N LYS A 308 14.17 21.89 28.62
CA LYS A 308 14.70 23.24 28.85
C LYS A 308 14.71 23.57 30.34
N LEU A 309 13.58 23.32 31.02
CA LEU A 309 13.44 23.57 32.46
C LEU A 309 14.46 22.74 33.26
N ASN A 310 14.68 21.48 32.90
CA ASN A 310 15.75 20.67 33.49
C ASN A 310 17.14 21.29 33.22
N LYS A 311 17.44 21.72 31.99
CA LYS A 311 18.70 22.43 31.65
C LYS A 311 18.82 23.83 32.26
N GLU A 312 17.76 24.37 32.87
CA GLU A 312 17.78 25.60 33.65
C GLU A 312 18.03 25.27 35.13
N LEU A 313 17.31 24.30 35.69
CA LEU A 313 17.54 23.75 37.04
C LEU A 313 18.94 23.17 37.23
N GLU A 314 19.54 22.54 36.22
CA GLU A 314 20.94 22.08 36.26
C GLU A 314 21.94 23.23 36.38
N LYS A 315 21.69 24.34 35.68
CA LYS A 315 22.54 25.55 35.78
C LYS A 315 22.37 26.23 37.14
N GLU A 316 21.15 26.28 37.66
CA GLU A 316 20.87 26.81 39.00
C GLU A 316 21.55 25.95 40.08
N ARG A 317 21.41 24.62 40.01
CA ARG A 317 22.11 23.65 40.87
C ARG A 317 23.62 23.87 40.86
N ASP A 318 24.23 23.98 39.68
CA ASP A 318 25.69 24.09 39.57
C ASP A 318 26.20 25.50 39.90
N SER A 319 25.40 26.54 39.69
CA SER A 319 25.64 27.89 40.21
C SER A 319 25.59 27.93 41.74
N LEU A 320 24.58 27.30 42.36
CA LEU A 320 24.46 27.18 43.82
C LEU A 320 25.60 26.34 44.43
N ARG A 321 26.06 25.29 43.73
CA ARG A 321 27.28 24.54 44.11
C ARG A 321 28.53 25.42 44.05
N LEU A 322 28.70 26.23 43.00
CA LEU A 322 29.83 27.16 42.88
C LEU A 322 29.85 28.19 44.02
N GLU A 323 28.70 28.78 44.33
CA GLU A 323 28.57 29.76 45.41
C GLU A 323 28.73 29.10 46.79
N SER A 324 28.27 27.85 46.97
CA SER A 324 28.53 27.06 48.18
C SER A 324 30.02 26.77 48.38
N LEU A 325 30.75 26.36 47.34
CA LEU A 325 32.21 26.17 47.40
C LEU A 325 32.96 27.48 47.70
N LYS A 326 32.51 28.60 47.12
CA LYS A 326 33.03 29.95 47.40
C LYS A 326 32.79 30.38 48.85
N ASN A 327 31.63 30.05 49.41
CA ASN A 327 31.31 30.28 50.82
C ASN A 327 32.04 29.33 51.79
N SER A 328 32.40 28.11 51.36
CA SER A 328 33.30 27.24 52.15
C SER A 328 34.68 27.86 52.28
N LYS A 329 35.25 28.30 51.15
CA LYS A 329 36.57 28.94 51.12
C LYS A 329 36.65 30.21 51.95
N SER A 330 35.68 31.12 51.86
CA SER A 330 35.67 32.32 52.70
C SER A 330 35.46 32.00 54.19
N ASN A 331 34.75 30.93 54.53
CA ASN A 331 34.63 30.43 55.91
C ASN A 331 35.94 29.80 56.41
N GLU A 332 36.66 29.07 55.56
CA GLU A 332 38.01 28.55 55.84
C GLU A 332 39.04 29.68 56.05
N GLU A 333 39.04 30.69 55.18
CA GLU A 333 39.86 31.91 55.30
C GLU A 333 39.55 32.66 56.62
N LEU A 334 38.26 32.84 56.96
CA LEU A 334 37.86 33.48 58.22
C LEU A 334 38.24 32.64 59.45
N LYS A 335 38.14 31.31 59.39
CA LYS A 335 38.62 30.41 60.45
C LYS A 335 40.14 30.54 60.64
N GLN A 336 40.92 30.56 59.56
CA GLN A 336 42.36 30.76 59.64
C GLN A 336 42.69 32.11 60.29
N GLN A 337 42.10 33.21 59.82
CA GLN A 337 42.29 34.54 60.41
C GLN A 337 41.96 34.56 61.91
N ASN A 338 40.87 33.89 62.32
CA ASN A 338 40.48 33.79 63.73
C ASN A 338 41.47 32.95 64.55
N SER A 339 42.01 31.85 64.00
CA SER A 339 43.07 31.08 64.67
C SER A 339 44.37 31.87 64.83
N GLU A 340 44.78 32.62 63.79
CA GLU A 340 45.96 33.48 63.86
C GLU A 340 45.81 34.61 64.88
N LEU A 341 44.62 35.22 64.96
CA LEU A 341 44.32 36.26 65.96
C LEU A 341 44.31 35.68 67.39
N SER A 342 43.78 34.46 67.56
CA SER A 342 43.80 33.73 68.83
C SER A 342 45.22 33.38 69.28
N GLU A 343 46.09 32.95 68.36
CA GLU A 343 47.50 32.70 68.65
C GLU A 343 48.23 34.01 69.02
N LYS A 344 48.04 35.07 68.23
CA LYS A 344 48.61 36.41 68.50
C LYS A 344 48.22 36.90 69.90
N LEU A 345 46.95 36.76 70.28
CA LEU A 345 46.45 37.06 71.64
C LEU A 345 47.15 36.22 72.72
N ASN A 346 47.24 34.90 72.54
CA ASN A 346 47.90 33.99 73.48
C ASN A 346 49.39 34.33 73.68
N THR A 347 50.13 34.69 72.61
CA THR A 347 51.53 35.12 72.75
C THR A 347 51.68 36.43 73.51
N LEU A 348 50.74 37.36 73.38
CA LEU A 348 50.73 38.62 74.14
C LEU A 348 50.40 38.38 75.62
N ILE A 349 49.46 37.49 75.94
CA ILE A 349 49.15 37.07 77.31
C ILE A 349 50.38 36.45 77.97
N SER A 350 51.06 35.53 77.27
CA SER A 350 52.29 34.87 77.76
C SER A 350 53.43 35.87 78.02
N LYS A 351 53.69 36.80 77.08
CA LYS A 351 54.68 37.89 77.26
C LYS A 351 54.33 38.78 78.45
N ASN A 352 53.05 39.11 78.64
CA ASN A 352 52.60 39.94 79.76
C ASN A 352 52.77 39.23 81.11
N ALA A 353 52.55 37.91 81.16
CA ALA A 353 52.83 37.10 82.34
C ALA A 353 54.35 37.04 82.66
N ALA A 354 55.20 36.87 81.65
CA ALA A 354 56.66 36.86 81.83
C ALA A 354 57.19 38.20 82.40
N MET A 355 56.78 39.34 81.82
CA MET A 355 57.18 40.67 82.32
C MET A 355 56.72 40.95 83.76
N ARG A 356 55.57 40.38 84.18
CA ARG A 356 55.10 40.48 85.58
C ARG A 356 55.98 39.69 86.56
N LEU A 357 56.48 38.52 86.16
CA LEU A 357 57.42 37.75 86.97
C LEU A 357 58.77 38.48 87.11
N GLU A 358 59.31 38.98 85.99
CA GLU A 358 60.56 39.74 85.98
C GLU A 358 60.49 41.01 86.85
N ALA A 359 59.40 41.79 86.76
CA ALA A 359 59.17 42.94 87.63
C ALA A 359 59.12 42.55 89.12
N GLY A 360 58.44 41.43 89.45
CA GLY A 360 58.37 40.91 90.81
C GLY A 360 59.73 40.45 91.36
N ASP A 361 60.61 39.91 90.53
CA ASP A 361 61.97 39.51 90.95
C ASP A 361 62.94 40.69 91.03
N LEU A 362 62.72 41.77 90.27
CA LEU A 362 63.45 43.04 90.45
C LEU A 362 63.06 43.74 91.75
N MET A 363 61.78 43.72 92.14
CA MET A 363 61.33 44.29 93.43
C MET A 363 62.01 43.59 94.63
N LYS A 364 62.01 42.25 94.67
CA LYS A 364 62.69 41.48 95.73
C LYS A 364 64.19 41.80 95.86
N LYS A 365 64.85 42.08 94.72
CA LYS A 365 66.27 42.46 94.69
C LYS A 365 66.51 43.86 95.26
N LEU A 366 65.60 44.82 95.02
CA LEU A 366 65.66 46.12 95.67
C LEU A 366 65.48 46.00 97.19
N GLU A 367 64.43 45.31 97.64
CA GLU A 367 64.13 45.11 99.06
C GLU A 367 65.33 44.49 99.80
N MET A 368 66.01 43.51 99.18
CA MET A 368 67.24 42.92 99.71
C MET A 368 68.41 43.92 99.78
N ALA A 369 68.60 44.76 98.76
CA ALA A 369 69.64 45.78 98.75
C ALA A 369 69.40 46.87 99.80
N GLU A 370 68.16 47.33 99.96
CA GLU A 370 67.76 48.29 101.00
C GLU A 370 68.01 47.73 102.42
N LEU A 371 67.67 46.46 102.65
CA LEU A 371 67.96 45.76 103.92
C LEU A 371 69.46 45.65 104.21
N MET A 372 70.29 45.31 103.20
CA MET A 372 71.75 45.29 103.39
C MET A 372 72.30 46.67 103.78
N ILE A 373 71.83 47.73 103.14
CA ILE A 373 72.25 49.11 103.45
C ILE A 373 71.85 49.50 104.87
N GLN A 374 70.64 49.13 105.30
CA GLN A 374 70.16 49.37 106.66
C GLN A 374 70.97 48.58 107.72
N GLN A 375 71.51 47.41 107.37
CA GLN A 375 72.42 46.67 108.26
C GLN A 375 73.81 47.31 108.33
N PHE A 376 74.37 47.76 107.20
CA PHE A 376 75.68 48.42 107.18
C PHE A 376 75.66 49.81 107.81
N SER A 377 74.58 50.59 107.67
CA SER A 377 74.45 51.92 108.29
C SER A 377 74.50 51.90 109.82
N ASN A 378 74.18 50.76 110.43
CA ASN A 378 74.09 50.60 111.87
C ASN A 378 75.42 50.13 112.53
N GLN A 379 76.48 49.90 111.74
CA GLN A 379 77.78 49.38 112.21
C GLN A 379 78.90 50.43 112.16
N THR A 380 78.82 51.43 113.02
CA THR A 380 79.84 52.49 113.16
C THR A 380 81.08 52.00 113.93
N GLY A 381 82.14 51.59 113.21
CA GLY A 381 83.41 51.24 113.86
C GLY A 381 84.65 50.99 112.98
N ALA A 382 84.50 50.51 111.75
CA ALA A 382 85.64 50.09 110.92
C ALA A 382 85.87 50.97 109.67
N PRO A 383 87.12 51.11 109.18
CA PRO A 383 87.40 51.79 107.92
C PRO A 383 87.03 50.94 106.70
N ASP A 384 87.13 49.61 106.80
CA ASP A 384 86.81 48.67 105.71
C ASP A 384 85.29 48.62 105.42
N THR A 385 84.46 48.61 106.47
CA THR A 385 82.99 48.71 106.29
C THR A 385 82.57 50.02 105.62
N ASN A 386 83.34 51.12 105.76
CA ASN A 386 83.09 52.36 105.03
C ASN A 386 83.43 52.29 103.53
N GLN A 387 84.30 51.37 103.11
CA GLN A 387 84.59 51.14 101.69
C GLN A 387 83.60 50.15 101.08
N GLN A 388 83.26 49.08 101.80
CA GLN A 388 82.20 48.13 101.41
C GLN A 388 80.83 48.83 101.31
N LEU A 389 80.46 49.63 102.32
CA LEU A 389 79.26 50.48 102.28
C LEU A 389 79.26 51.41 101.06
N ARG A 390 80.41 51.95 100.64
CA ARG A 390 80.46 52.81 99.45
C ARG A 390 80.16 52.03 98.16
N MET A 391 80.70 50.84 97.99
CA MET A 391 80.35 49.99 96.83
C MET A 391 78.87 49.60 96.85
N VAL A 392 78.32 49.23 98.01
CA VAL A 392 76.88 48.92 98.15
C VAL A 392 75.99 50.15 97.92
N LEU A 393 76.45 51.37 98.24
CA LEU A 393 75.76 52.61 97.90
C LEU A 393 75.85 52.92 96.39
N GLU A 394 76.97 52.65 95.72
CA GLU A 394 77.12 52.80 94.28
C GLU A 394 76.28 51.77 93.51
N GLU A 395 76.23 50.52 93.99
CA GLU A 395 75.32 49.47 93.49
C GLU A 395 73.85 49.82 93.75
N ARG A 396 73.50 50.38 94.93
CA ARG A 396 72.17 50.95 95.19
C ARG A 396 71.83 52.04 94.20
N ASP A 397 72.75 52.96 93.91
CA ASP A 397 72.45 54.09 93.03
C ASP A 397 72.31 53.64 91.57
N LEU A 398 73.03 52.58 91.15
CA LEU A 398 72.83 51.94 89.85
C LEU A 398 71.50 51.15 89.77
N LEU A 399 71.20 50.32 90.77
CA LEU A 399 69.94 49.56 90.86
C LEU A 399 68.74 50.49 91.02
N GLY A 400 68.90 51.58 91.78
CA GLY A 400 67.93 52.63 91.97
C GLY A 400 67.68 53.41 90.68
N ALA A 401 68.72 53.75 89.92
CA ALA A 401 68.57 54.35 88.59
C ALA A 401 67.81 53.41 87.63
N GLN A 402 68.20 52.13 87.56
CA GLN A 402 67.49 51.12 86.77
C GLN A 402 66.04 50.94 87.22
N LEU A 403 65.78 50.96 88.53
CA LEU A 403 64.42 50.83 89.07
C LEU A 403 63.60 52.11 88.89
N THR A 404 64.20 53.30 88.87
CA THR A 404 63.49 54.51 88.42
C THR A 404 63.13 54.45 86.95
N GLN A 405 64.01 53.93 86.08
CA GLN A 405 63.69 53.74 84.65
C GLN A 405 62.59 52.67 84.45
N MET A 406 62.63 51.57 85.20
CA MET A 406 61.56 50.57 85.22
C MET A 406 60.28 51.12 85.84
N SER A 407 60.36 51.99 86.85
CA SER A 407 59.20 52.66 87.45
C SER A 407 58.58 53.69 86.51
N GLU A 408 59.37 54.46 85.76
CA GLU A 408 58.88 55.40 84.75
C GLU A 408 58.19 54.68 83.59
N THR A 409 58.76 53.58 83.09
CA THR A 409 58.13 52.78 82.04
C THR A 409 56.90 52.01 82.54
N LEU A 410 56.92 51.48 83.77
CA LEU A 410 55.73 50.94 84.42
C LEU A 410 54.67 52.03 84.68
N GLN A 411 55.05 53.26 84.98
CA GLN A 411 54.13 54.38 85.16
C GLN A 411 53.52 54.82 83.83
N GLN A 412 54.30 54.87 82.74
CA GLN A 412 53.80 55.09 81.38
C GLN A 412 52.78 54.01 81.01
N LEU A 413 53.15 52.73 81.10
CA LEU A 413 52.23 51.60 80.86
C LEU A 413 51.02 51.59 81.81
N THR A 414 51.16 52.09 83.03
CA THR A 414 50.05 52.29 83.98
C THR A 414 49.11 53.39 83.51
N THR A 415 49.62 54.54 83.05
CA THR A 415 48.77 55.60 82.49
C THR A 415 48.12 55.22 81.15
N GLU A 416 48.78 54.40 80.32
CA GLU A 416 48.16 53.82 79.12
C GLU A 416 47.07 52.82 79.51
N ARG A 417 47.36 51.88 80.42
CA ARG A 417 46.38 50.96 81.01
C ARG A 417 45.18 51.72 81.55
N ASP A 418 45.39 52.81 82.28
CA ASP A 418 44.31 53.57 82.91
C ASP A 418 43.48 54.35 81.88
N GLN A 419 44.09 54.85 80.79
CA GLN A 419 43.35 55.38 79.64
C GLN A 419 42.53 54.30 78.90
N TYR A 420 43.03 53.06 78.80
CA TYR A 420 42.25 51.95 78.24
C TYR A 420 41.17 51.47 79.22
N LEU A 421 41.42 51.47 80.53
CA LEU A 421 40.42 51.17 81.55
C LEU A 421 39.31 52.22 81.58
N GLU A 422 39.61 53.52 81.39
CA GLU A 422 38.57 54.55 81.32
C GLU A 422 37.68 54.35 80.09
N LYS A 423 38.24 54.06 78.91
CA LYS A 423 37.46 53.68 77.71
C LYS A 423 36.61 52.43 77.95
N LEU A 424 37.17 51.41 78.60
CA LEU A 424 36.42 50.20 78.98
C LEU A 424 35.37 50.44 80.07
N LYS A 425 35.50 51.50 80.90
CA LYS A 425 34.41 51.97 81.79
C LYS A 425 33.36 52.76 81.03
N GLU A 426 33.71 53.56 80.03
CA GLU A 426 32.76 54.28 79.18
C GLU A 426 31.92 53.31 78.34
N GLU A 427 32.58 52.40 77.62
CA GLU A 427 31.94 51.28 76.92
C GLU A 427 31.20 50.37 77.91
N GLY A 428 31.81 50.08 79.06
CA GLY A 428 31.22 49.31 80.15
C GLY A 428 29.97 49.94 80.75
N ALA A 429 29.87 51.26 80.83
CA ALA A 429 28.70 51.99 81.29
C ALA A 429 27.58 51.97 80.24
N ILE A 430 27.92 52.08 78.95
CA ILE A 430 26.97 51.92 77.83
C ILE A 430 26.40 50.49 77.83
N TRP A 431 27.25 49.47 78.07
CA TRP A 431 26.81 48.09 78.22
C TRP A 431 26.04 47.85 79.52
N GLN A 432 26.44 48.44 80.65
CA GLN A 432 25.71 48.35 81.92
C GLN A 432 24.33 48.98 81.84
N GLU A 433 24.15 50.09 81.15
CA GLU A 433 22.84 50.71 80.93
C GLU A 433 21.95 49.81 80.05
N ARG A 434 22.53 49.21 79.00
CA ARG A 434 21.82 48.24 78.14
C ARG A 434 21.48 46.93 78.89
N VAL A 435 22.38 46.48 79.77
CA VAL A 435 22.17 45.34 80.66
C VAL A 435 21.19 45.69 81.77
N ARG A 436 21.12 46.93 82.27
CA ARG A 436 20.12 47.40 83.24
C ARG A 436 18.72 47.30 82.66
N LEU A 437 18.52 47.83 81.45
CA LEU A 437 17.24 47.72 80.72
C LEU A 437 16.81 46.25 80.52
N LEU A 438 17.74 45.37 80.14
CA LEU A 438 17.49 43.93 80.04
C LEU A 438 17.30 43.25 81.42
N SER A 439 17.97 43.73 82.46
CA SER A 439 17.90 43.19 83.82
C SER A 439 16.60 43.59 84.52
N GLU A 440 16.06 44.76 84.24
CA GLU A 440 14.71 45.18 84.67
C GLU A 440 13.65 44.28 83.99
N GLN A 441 13.84 43.97 82.70
CA GLN A 441 12.99 43.03 81.96
C GLN A 441 13.12 41.58 82.48
N ILE A 442 14.33 41.15 82.84
CA ILE A 442 14.57 39.85 83.50
C ILE A 442 14.08 39.87 84.95
N GLN A 443 14.08 41.01 85.65
CA GLN A 443 13.58 41.14 87.02
C GLN A 443 12.06 41.02 87.08
N THR A 444 11.31 41.54 86.10
CA THR A 444 9.87 41.30 86.01
C THR A 444 9.57 39.81 85.81
N LEU A 445 10.25 39.15 84.86
CA LEU A 445 10.17 37.70 84.65
C LEU A 445 10.70 36.88 85.87
N GLY A 446 11.63 37.46 86.62
CA GLY A 446 12.23 36.87 87.81
C GLY A 446 11.31 36.92 89.03
N GLN A 447 10.48 37.96 89.17
CA GLN A 447 9.42 38.03 90.18
C GLN A 447 8.32 36.99 89.89
N GLU A 448 7.99 36.80 88.61
CA GLU A 448 7.10 35.72 88.14
C GLU A 448 7.68 34.32 88.44
N LYS A 449 9.01 34.14 88.44
CA LYS A 449 9.67 32.88 88.84
C LYS A 449 9.80 32.71 90.36
N GLN A 450 10.21 33.75 91.10
CA GLN A 450 10.56 33.62 92.52
C GLN A 450 9.34 33.28 93.38
N THR A 451 8.16 33.75 92.98
CA THR A 451 6.86 33.38 93.58
C THR A 451 6.51 31.90 93.43
N ALA A 452 7.08 31.19 92.44
CA ALA A 452 7.03 29.74 92.34
C ALA A 452 8.12 29.04 93.19
N GLN A 453 9.35 29.58 93.22
CA GLN A 453 10.49 28.90 93.88
C GLN A 453 10.43 28.90 95.42
N VAL A 454 9.86 29.94 96.06
CA VAL A 454 9.69 29.99 97.53
C VAL A 454 8.83 28.82 98.08
N GLN A 455 8.05 28.17 97.22
CA GLN A 455 7.24 27.00 97.56
C GLN A 455 8.07 25.71 97.70
N VAL A 456 9.32 25.70 97.22
CA VAL A 456 10.20 24.51 97.16
C VAL A 456 11.18 24.46 98.33
N GLU A 457 11.92 25.54 98.60
CA GLU A 457 13.08 25.52 99.51
C GLU A 457 12.74 25.40 101.01
N GLN A 458 11.47 25.59 101.39
CA GLN A 458 10.97 25.26 102.74
C GLN A 458 11.08 23.76 103.07
N LEU A 459 11.27 22.91 102.06
CA LEU A 459 11.40 21.46 102.18
C LEU A 459 12.84 21.02 102.52
N GLU A 460 13.86 21.77 102.09
CA GLU A 460 15.26 21.27 102.04
C GLU A 460 16.13 21.72 103.22
N THR A 461 15.92 22.93 103.75
CA THR A 461 16.73 23.51 104.85
C THR A 461 16.66 22.72 106.17
N ARG A 462 15.76 21.73 106.25
CA ARG A 462 15.60 20.80 107.37
C ARG A 462 16.64 19.67 107.40
N VAL A 463 17.47 19.53 106.35
CA VAL A 463 18.33 18.35 106.13
C VAL A 463 19.76 18.53 106.65
N THR A 464 20.28 19.77 106.70
CA THR A 464 21.75 20.01 106.73
C THR A 464 22.35 20.47 108.06
N GLU A 465 21.55 20.75 109.10
CA GLU A 465 22.07 21.11 110.44
C GLU A 465 22.86 19.98 111.15
N LEU A 466 22.87 18.77 110.59
CA LEU A 466 23.39 17.54 111.21
C LEU A 466 24.90 17.29 111.03
N LEU A 467 25.64 18.11 110.27
CA LEU A 467 27.02 17.79 109.82
C LEU A 467 28.10 18.71 110.43
N LEU A 468 28.28 18.65 111.74
CA LEU A 468 29.21 19.47 112.55
C LEU A 468 30.56 18.78 112.92
N ALA A 469 31.69 19.48 112.64
CA ALA A 469 32.94 19.68 113.46
C ALA A 469 34.02 18.57 113.77
N SER A 470 35.34 18.85 113.49
CA SER A 470 36.65 18.26 114.02
C SER A 470 37.93 18.85 113.31
N ALA A 471 39.19 18.33 113.39
CA ALA A 471 40.28 18.48 114.43
C ALA A 471 41.74 18.30 113.81
N ALA A 472 42.88 18.76 114.43
CA ALA A 472 44.24 18.92 113.73
C ALA A 472 45.61 19.09 114.56
N GLU A 473 46.82 19.11 113.89
CA GLU A 473 48.23 19.72 114.15
C GLU A 473 49.54 18.94 114.75
N PRO A 474 50.84 19.49 114.95
CA PRO A 474 52.16 18.95 114.40
C PRO A 474 53.56 19.07 115.24
N THR A 475 54.80 19.10 114.61
CA THR A 475 56.23 19.58 115.03
C THR A 475 57.30 18.59 115.69
N ASP A 476 58.70 18.68 115.78
CA ASP A 476 59.88 19.47 115.20
C ASP A 476 61.41 19.02 115.53
N THR A 477 62.48 19.67 114.95
CA THR A 477 63.97 19.88 115.35
C THR A 477 65.24 18.94 115.05
N GLU A 478 66.53 19.40 115.27
CA GLU A 478 67.83 18.98 114.56
C GLU A 478 69.25 18.63 115.30
N PRO A 479 70.45 19.36 115.26
CA PRO A 479 71.81 18.81 114.77
C PRO A 479 73.22 19.16 115.48
N THR A 480 74.41 18.70 114.94
CA THR A 480 75.85 19.30 114.92
C THR A 480 77.22 18.45 115.12
N PRO A 481 78.47 18.91 115.58
CA PRO A 481 79.75 18.89 114.75
C PRO A 481 81.19 18.43 115.39
N PRO A 482 82.47 18.99 115.20
CA PRO A 482 83.77 18.23 114.96
C PRO A 482 85.18 18.66 115.63
N ALA A 483 86.37 17.99 115.40
CA ALA A 483 87.82 18.51 115.46
C ALA A 483 89.04 17.49 115.29
N GLY A 484 90.29 17.97 115.05
CA GLY A 484 91.61 17.23 114.98
C GLY A 484 92.76 17.98 115.73
N PRO A 485 94.13 17.81 115.55
CA PRO A 485 95.02 17.06 114.60
C PRO A 485 96.10 16.18 115.37
N SER A 486 97.46 16.02 115.26
CA SER A 486 98.72 16.31 114.44
C SER A 486 99.95 15.64 115.23
N GLU A 487 101.24 15.36 114.83
CA GLU A 487 102.04 15.11 113.59
C GLU A 487 103.60 15.08 113.89
N THR A 488 104.46 14.12 113.42
CA THR A 488 105.99 14.23 113.29
C THR A 488 106.81 13.00 112.79
N GLU A 489 106.23 11.83 112.48
CA GLU A 489 106.98 10.57 112.12
C GLU A 489 107.69 10.57 110.74
N LEU A 490 108.00 11.75 110.22
CA LEU A 490 108.08 12.09 108.80
C LEU A 490 109.45 11.81 108.14
N ALA A 491 110.50 11.54 108.92
CA ALA A 491 111.87 11.36 108.41
C ALA A 491 112.30 9.90 108.24
N LEU A 492 111.70 8.96 108.98
CA LEU A 492 111.90 7.51 108.80
C LEU A 492 110.85 6.86 107.90
N HIS A 493 109.77 7.59 107.61
CA HIS A 493 108.97 7.36 106.41
C HIS A 493 109.87 7.46 105.16
N GLN A 494 110.57 8.58 104.94
CA GLN A 494 111.24 8.95 103.67
C GLN A 494 112.08 7.87 102.93
N GLU A 495 112.73 6.93 103.60
CA GLU A 495 113.49 5.85 102.93
C GLU A 495 112.61 4.62 102.61
N VAL A 496 111.64 4.31 103.48
CA VAL A 496 110.54 3.37 103.17
C VAL A 496 109.67 3.94 102.05
N ASP A 497 109.33 5.23 102.13
CA ASP A 497 108.64 5.99 101.09
C ASP A 497 109.38 5.86 99.78
N GLN A 498 110.71 5.99 99.73
CA GLN A 498 111.43 6.01 98.45
C GLN A 498 111.41 4.64 97.73
N LEU A 499 111.37 3.51 98.45
CA LEU A 499 111.17 2.19 97.84
C LEU A 499 109.68 1.85 97.61
N GLN A 500 108.78 2.28 98.50
CA GLN A 500 107.34 2.28 98.24
C GLN A 500 106.98 3.14 97.03
N GLN A 501 107.70 4.23 96.77
CA GLN A 501 107.51 5.15 95.66
C GLN A 501 108.01 4.56 94.35
N ASN A 502 109.13 3.84 94.33
CA ASN A 502 109.52 3.09 93.13
C ASN A 502 108.54 1.94 92.81
N PHE A 503 108.01 1.26 93.83
CA PHE A 503 106.95 0.26 93.65
C PHE A 503 105.62 0.90 93.20
N SER A 504 105.23 1.99 93.84
CA SER A 504 104.04 2.79 93.53
C SER A 504 104.11 3.41 92.14
N ASP A 505 105.27 3.90 91.69
CA ASP A 505 105.48 4.42 90.34
C ASP A 505 105.30 3.33 89.28
N LEU A 506 105.80 2.11 89.54
CA LEU A 506 105.61 0.99 88.62
C LEU A 506 104.17 0.47 88.66
N GLN A 507 103.55 0.41 89.85
CA GLN A 507 102.15 0.06 90.04
C GLN A 507 101.21 1.10 89.41
N ALA A 508 101.55 2.39 89.49
CA ALA A 508 100.82 3.49 88.89
C ALA A 508 100.99 3.53 87.38
N ARG A 509 102.17 3.19 86.83
CA ARG A 509 102.35 2.99 85.37
C ARG A 509 101.55 1.79 84.87
N TYR A 510 101.51 0.69 85.62
CA TYR A 510 100.67 -0.46 85.29
C TYR A 510 99.17 -0.12 85.40
N GLN A 511 98.75 0.56 86.47
CA GLN A 511 97.36 1.03 86.64
C GLN A 511 96.97 2.05 85.57
N ALA A 512 97.85 2.97 85.19
CA ALA A 512 97.64 3.87 84.06
C ALA A 512 97.48 3.08 82.77
N GLN A 513 98.38 2.13 82.46
CA GLN A 513 98.25 1.30 81.25
C GLN A 513 96.98 0.42 81.25
N VAL A 514 96.49 -0.03 82.41
CA VAL A 514 95.19 -0.71 82.56
C VAL A 514 94.01 0.27 82.40
N GLN A 515 94.12 1.49 82.93
CA GLN A 515 93.13 2.55 82.73
C GLN A 515 93.06 2.96 81.25
N ASP A 516 94.20 3.16 80.58
CA ASP A 516 94.31 3.45 79.15
C ASP A 516 93.71 2.33 78.31
N ASN A 517 94.02 1.06 78.59
CA ASN A 517 93.36 -0.07 77.92
C ASN A 517 91.85 -0.10 78.20
N SER A 518 91.39 0.26 79.40
CA SER A 518 89.95 0.34 79.70
C SER A 518 89.26 1.52 78.97
N GLN A 519 89.95 2.64 78.78
CA GLN A 519 89.47 3.79 78.00
C GLN A 519 89.44 3.46 76.51
N LEU A 520 90.49 2.83 75.96
CA LEU A 520 90.49 2.33 74.59
C LEU A 520 89.43 1.26 74.36
N SER A 521 89.17 0.38 75.34
CA SER A 521 88.08 -0.60 75.24
C SER A 521 86.71 0.08 75.19
N ARG A 522 86.48 1.13 76.01
CA ARG A 522 85.25 1.93 75.94
C ARG A 522 85.13 2.69 74.62
N LEU A 523 86.21 3.31 74.14
CA LEU A 523 86.22 4.03 72.86
C LEU A 523 86.00 3.10 71.65
N ASN A 524 86.40 1.83 71.75
CA ASN A 524 86.05 0.81 70.76
C ASN A 524 84.57 0.43 70.87
N GLN A 525 84.03 0.20 72.08
CA GLN A 525 82.59 -0.06 72.27
C GLN A 525 81.72 1.09 71.78
N GLU A 526 82.09 2.35 72.08
CA GLU A 526 81.43 3.55 71.57
C GLU A 526 81.51 3.67 70.04
N GLN A 527 82.58 3.16 69.40
CA GLN A 527 82.69 3.09 67.95
C GLN A 527 81.88 1.94 67.35
N GLU A 528 81.84 0.77 67.99
CA GLU A 528 81.02 -0.38 67.59
C GLU A 528 79.53 -0.06 67.69
N GLU A 529 79.06 0.54 68.79
CA GLU A 529 77.68 1.03 68.94
C GLU A 529 77.31 2.09 67.88
N ARG A 530 78.25 2.99 67.57
CA ARG A 530 78.05 4.04 66.56
C ARG A 530 78.06 3.49 65.14
N LEU A 531 78.85 2.45 64.85
CA LEU A 531 78.79 1.71 63.59
C LEU A 531 77.46 0.96 63.49
N LEU A 532 77.01 0.27 64.54
CA LEU A 532 75.74 -0.45 64.56
C LEU A 532 74.53 0.48 64.34
N GLU A 533 74.53 1.71 64.85
CA GLU A 533 73.44 2.66 64.56
C GLU A 533 73.57 3.31 63.16
N LEU A 534 74.79 3.45 62.62
CA LEU A 534 75.00 3.80 61.21
C LEU A 534 74.51 2.68 60.26
N GLU A 535 74.74 1.42 60.60
CA GLU A 535 74.21 0.26 59.88
C GLU A 535 72.69 0.19 59.96
N LYS A 536 72.08 0.35 61.15
CA LYS A 536 70.62 0.43 61.31
C LYS A 536 69.99 1.60 60.55
N THR A 537 70.63 2.78 60.53
CA THR A 537 70.10 3.93 59.79
C THR A 537 70.26 3.77 58.28
N LEU A 538 71.35 3.15 57.80
CA LEU A 538 71.52 2.78 56.40
C LEU A 538 70.52 1.69 55.98
N GLN A 539 70.26 0.68 56.82
CA GLN A 539 69.24 -0.34 56.57
C GLN A 539 67.86 0.30 56.43
N ARG A 540 67.42 1.13 57.39
CA ARG A 540 66.14 1.87 57.32
C ARG A 540 66.05 2.72 56.05
N GLN A 541 67.12 3.41 55.67
CA GLN A 541 67.17 4.17 54.42
C GLN A 541 67.09 3.27 53.17
N SER A 542 67.62 2.06 53.21
CA SER A 542 67.49 1.09 52.11
C SER A 542 66.07 0.55 51.99
N GLU A 543 65.41 0.24 53.11
CA GLU A 543 64.01 -0.16 53.18
C GLU A 543 63.09 0.95 52.66
N GLU A 544 63.23 2.17 53.19
CA GLU A 544 62.52 3.36 52.69
C GLU A 544 62.73 3.62 51.18
N ASN A 545 63.92 3.30 50.63
CA ASN A 545 64.20 3.51 49.21
C ASN A 545 63.56 2.44 48.32
N VAL A 546 63.41 1.20 48.81
CA VAL A 546 62.61 0.16 48.15
C VAL A 546 61.13 0.56 48.15
N ASP A 547 60.59 1.02 49.29
CA ASP A 547 59.21 1.51 49.38
C ASP A 547 58.95 2.67 48.40
N LYS A 548 59.85 3.67 48.36
CA LYS A 548 59.77 4.79 47.41
C LYS A 548 59.83 4.32 45.96
N GLN A 549 60.65 3.33 45.63
CA GLN A 549 60.71 2.77 44.28
C GLN A 549 59.41 2.03 43.93
N GLN A 550 58.87 1.19 44.82
CA GLN A 550 57.63 0.45 44.60
C GLN A 550 56.43 1.41 44.43
N ILE A 551 56.35 2.50 45.20
CA ILE A 551 55.36 3.56 45.02
C ILE A 551 55.49 4.24 43.64
N LEU A 552 56.72 4.49 43.17
CA LEU A 552 56.98 5.08 41.85
C LEU A 552 56.67 4.13 40.69
N GLU A 553 56.84 2.83 40.86
CA GLU A 553 56.48 1.81 39.88
C GLU A 553 54.95 1.61 39.82
N ASN A 554 54.27 1.55 40.96
CA ASN A 554 52.80 1.54 41.04
C ASN A 554 52.22 2.80 40.38
N MET A 555 52.68 4.01 40.73
CA MET A 555 52.21 5.25 40.13
C MET A 555 52.45 5.31 38.60
N GLN A 556 53.50 4.65 38.08
CA GLN A 556 53.70 4.51 36.64
C GLN A 556 52.73 3.52 35.99
N SER A 557 52.43 2.39 36.66
CA SER A 557 51.40 1.43 36.25
C SER A 557 50.01 2.06 36.21
N ASP A 558 49.64 2.81 37.25
CA ASP A 558 48.37 3.54 37.36
C ASP A 558 48.27 4.59 36.27
N LYS A 559 49.33 5.40 36.09
CA LYS A 559 49.39 6.39 35.01
C LYS A 559 49.21 5.74 33.63
N ALA A 560 49.79 4.57 33.38
CA ALA A 560 49.61 3.85 32.12
C ALA A 560 48.17 3.31 31.98
N THR A 561 47.58 2.78 33.04
CA THR A 561 46.20 2.25 33.10
C THR A 561 45.17 3.38 32.89
N ILE A 562 45.30 4.49 33.62
CA ILE A 562 44.51 5.70 33.47
C ILE A 562 44.67 6.28 32.05
N SER A 563 45.88 6.29 31.48
CA SER A 563 46.09 6.78 30.10
C SER A 563 45.37 5.91 29.05
N ARG A 564 45.33 4.59 29.24
CA ARG A 564 44.54 3.67 28.39
C ARG A 564 43.04 3.91 28.56
N ALA A 565 42.55 4.00 29.79
CA ALA A 565 41.14 4.26 30.10
C ALA A 565 40.66 5.62 29.58
N LEU A 566 41.50 6.67 29.67
CA LEU A 566 41.21 7.99 29.10
C LEU A 566 41.17 7.97 27.56
N THR A 567 42.03 7.17 26.93
CA THR A 567 42.05 7.00 25.47
C THR A 567 40.80 6.24 24.99
N GLN A 568 40.41 5.16 25.67
CA GLN A 568 39.15 4.46 25.42
C GLN A 568 37.93 5.37 25.63
N ASN A 569 37.89 6.15 26.72
CA ASN A 569 36.84 7.13 26.97
C ASN A 569 36.79 8.25 25.91
N ARG A 570 37.93 8.60 25.30
CA ARG A 570 37.96 9.51 24.15
C ARG A 570 37.36 8.85 22.91
N GLN A 571 37.78 7.62 22.57
CA GLN A 571 37.25 6.86 21.43
C GLN A 571 35.74 6.60 21.55
N LEU A 572 35.24 6.26 22.75
CA LEU A 572 33.81 6.12 23.01
C LEU A 572 33.04 7.43 22.81
N LYS A 573 33.62 8.58 23.16
CA LYS A 573 33.03 9.91 22.88
C LYS A 573 33.08 10.27 21.40
N GLU A 574 34.14 9.88 20.70
CA GLU A 574 34.25 10.03 19.24
C GLU A 574 33.17 9.19 18.54
N HIS A 575 33.04 7.89 18.85
CA HIS A 575 31.99 7.03 18.31
C HIS A 575 30.57 7.47 18.68
N LEU A 576 30.36 8.00 19.89
CA LEU A 576 29.06 8.57 20.28
C LEU A 576 28.74 9.82 19.46
N ALA A 577 29.72 10.68 19.18
CA ALA A 577 29.56 11.85 18.30
C ALA A 577 29.36 11.45 16.83
N GLU A 578 30.07 10.43 16.33
CA GLU A 578 29.86 9.84 15.00
C GLU A 578 28.42 9.30 14.87
N LEU A 579 27.95 8.55 15.87
CA LEU A 579 26.59 8.00 15.90
C LEU A 579 25.53 9.11 15.99
N GLN A 580 25.73 10.14 16.81
CA GLN A 580 24.83 11.30 16.87
C GLN A 580 24.79 12.07 15.54
N ASN A 581 25.94 12.29 14.90
CA ASN A 581 26.00 12.90 13.57
C ASN A 581 25.32 12.01 12.50
N GLY A 582 25.47 10.69 12.59
CA GLY A 582 24.78 9.71 11.75
C GLY A 582 23.26 9.78 11.91
N PHE A 583 22.75 9.81 13.15
CA PHE A 583 21.33 9.99 13.42
C PHE A 583 20.79 11.32 12.90
N VAL A 584 21.52 12.43 13.07
CA VAL A 584 21.10 13.75 12.53
C VAL A 584 21.06 13.74 11.00
N LYS A 585 22.08 13.17 10.34
CA LYS A 585 22.08 12.99 8.88
C LYS A 585 20.90 12.14 8.41
N LEU A 586 20.75 10.93 8.93
CA LEU A 586 19.64 10.03 8.59
C LEU A 586 18.26 10.64 8.89
N THR A 587 18.13 11.50 9.91
CA THR A 587 16.88 12.20 10.21
C THR A 587 16.58 13.29 9.18
N ASN A 588 17.59 14.05 8.76
CA ASN A 588 17.46 15.06 7.71
C ASN A 588 17.18 14.40 6.34
N GLU A 589 17.92 13.35 6.00
CA GLU A 589 17.74 12.55 4.78
C GLU A 589 16.33 11.93 4.73
N ASN A 590 15.83 11.35 5.83
CA ASN A 590 14.44 10.87 5.91
C ASN A 590 13.42 12.01 5.77
N MET A 591 13.68 13.20 6.33
CA MET A 591 12.81 14.37 6.18
C MET A 591 12.77 14.84 4.72
N GLU A 592 13.93 14.94 4.06
CA GLU A 592 14.05 15.33 2.65
C GLU A 592 13.38 14.30 1.71
N LEU A 593 13.63 13.00 1.92
CA LEU A 593 12.96 11.91 1.18
C LEU A 593 11.45 11.89 1.42
N THR A 594 10.99 12.16 2.65
CA THR A 594 9.56 12.25 2.98
C THR A 594 8.91 13.45 2.27
N ASN A 595 9.58 14.61 2.26
CA ASN A 595 9.09 15.81 1.58
C ASN A 595 9.05 15.60 0.05
N ALA A 596 10.10 15.01 -0.53
CA ALA A 596 10.14 14.65 -1.94
C ALA A 596 9.04 13.65 -2.33
N LEU A 597 8.81 12.62 -1.50
CA LEU A 597 7.73 11.65 -1.68
C LEU A 597 6.34 12.33 -1.59
N GLN A 598 6.15 13.30 -0.69
CA GLN A 598 4.91 14.06 -0.60
C GLN A 598 4.69 14.96 -1.82
N SER A 599 5.73 15.62 -2.35
CA SER A 599 5.62 16.41 -3.59
C SER A 599 5.33 15.53 -4.80
N GLU A 600 5.98 14.37 -4.94
CA GLU A 600 5.70 13.41 -6.01
C GLU A 600 4.29 12.83 -5.91
N GLN A 601 3.81 12.53 -4.69
CA GLN A 601 2.41 12.14 -4.48
C GLN A 601 1.42 13.26 -4.84
N HIS A 602 1.78 14.54 -4.66
CA HIS A 602 0.96 15.67 -5.11
C HIS A 602 0.95 15.78 -6.64
N VAL A 603 2.12 15.73 -7.28
CA VAL A 603 2.25 15.73 -8.76
C VAL A 603 1.47 14.55 -9.36
N LYS A 604 1.59 13.34 -8.80
CA LYS A 604 0.81 12.17 -9.22
C LYS A 604 -0.71 12.38 -9.12
N LYS A 605 -1.20 13.06 -8.07
CA LYS A 605 -2.63 13.41 -7.92
C LYS A 605 -3.07 14.42 -8.99
N GLU A 606 -2.25 15.43 -9.30
CA GLU A 606 -2.54 16.40 -10.37
C GLU A 606 -2.50 15.77 -11.77
N LEU A 607 -1.55 14.86 -12.03
CA LEU A 607 -1.50 14.10 -13.28
C LEU A 607 -2.72 13.17 -13.42
N ALA A 608 -3.16 12.53 -12.34
CA ALA A 608 -4.38 11.70 -12.35
C ALA A 608 -5.65 12.54 -12.63
N LYS A 609 -5.77 13.74 -12.06
CA LYS A 609 -6.87 14.67 -12.39
C LYS A 609 -6.86 15.05 -13.88
N LYS A 610 -5.69 15.42 -14.42
CA LYS A 610 -5.54 15.79 -15.84
C LYS A 610 -5.84 14.62 -16.78
N LEU A 611 -5.44 13.40 -16.43
CA LEU A 611 -5.82 12.19 -17.17
C LEU A 611 -7.34 11.96 -17.13
N GLY A 612 -7.99 12.16 -15.98
CA GLY A 612 -9.45 12.11 -15.87
C GLY A 612 -10.15 13.12 -16.79
N GLN A 613 -9.71 14.38 -16.78
CA GLN A 613 -10.25 15.44 -17.65
C GLN A 613 -10.02 15.17 -19.15
N LEU A 614 -8.86 14.61 -19.52
CA LEU A 614 -8.59 14.18 -20.89
C LEU A 614 -9.43 12.96 -21.30
N GLN A 615 -9.75 12.07 -20.37
CA GLN A 615 -10.60 10.91 -20.62
C GLN A 615 -12.09 11.29 -20.72
N GLU A 616 -12.55 12.26 -19.92
CA GLU A 616 -13.87 12.88 -19.95
C GLU A 616 -14.09 13.59 -21.30
N THR A 617 -13.21 14.53 -21.67
CA THR A 617 -13.29 15.23 -22.96
C THR A 617 -13.13 14.31 -24.19
N LEU A 618 -12.35 13.23 -24.08
CA LEU A 618 -12.32 12.17 -25.11
C LEU A 618 -13.65 11.41 -25.21
N GLY A 619 -14.38 11.28 -24.10
CA GLY A 619 -15.77 10.79 -24.06
C GLY A 619 -16.71 11.73 -24.80
N ASP A 620 -16.70 13.02 -24.43
CA ASP A 620 -17.53 14.06 -25.07
C ASP A 620 -17.34 14.10 -26.59
N PHE A 621 -16.08 14.04 -27.06
CA PHE A 621 -15.78 14.02 -28.50
C PHE A 621 -16.24 12.74 -29.19
N LYS A 622 -16.24 11.58 -28.52
CA LYS A 622 -16.78 10.33 -29.07
C LYS A 622 -18.30 10.36 -29.17
N GLU A 623 -18.99 10.90 -28.17
CA GLU A 623 -20.45 11.05 -28.20
C GLU A 623 -20.89 12.04 -29.27
N GLN A 624 -20.19 13.18 -29.40
CA GLN A 624 -20.40 14.14 -30.49
C GLN A 624 -20.15 13.53 -31.88
N LEU A 625 -19.11 12.68 -32.02
CA LEU A 625 -18.81 12.01 -33.28
C LEU A 625 -19.87 10.95 -33.63
N ALA A 626 -20.32 10.14 -32.66
CA ALA A 626 -21.38 9.17 -32.85
C ALA A 626 -22.73 9.84 -33.22
N ALA A 627 -23.06 10.97 -32.58
CA ALA A 627 -24.24 11.76 -32.95
C ALA A 627 -24.13 12.33 -34.37
N LYS A 628 -22.94 12.78 -34.79
CA LYS A 628 -22.69 13.25 -36.16
C LYS A 628 -22.70 12.13 -37.20
N GLU A 629 -22.27 10.93 -36.84
CA GLU A 629 -22.37 9.74 -37.69
C GLU A 629 -23.83 9.32 -37.87
N GLN A 630 -24.65 9.41 -36.82
CA GLN A 630 -26.10 9.20 -36.89
C GLN A 630 -26.80 10.28 -37.75
N ASP A 631 -26.46 11.57 -37.60
CA ASP A 631 -26.94 12.65 -38.48
C ASP A 631 -26.63 12.35 -39.96
N ILE A 632 -25.39 11.94 -40.25
CA ILE A 632 -24.94 11.59 -41.59
C ILE A 632 -25.74 10.40 -42.15
N GLN A 633 -26.01 9.38 -41.33
CA GLN A 633 -26.78 8.20 -41.74
C GLN A 633 -28.25 8.56 -42.06
N ILE A 634 -28.86 9.46 -41.29
CA ILE A 634 -30.21 9.99 -41.55
C ILE A 634 -30.24 10.82 -42.85
N LEU A 635 -29.23 11.67 -43.07
CA LEU A 635 -29.13 12.46 -44.31
C LEU A 635 -28.84 11.58 -45.54
N GLN A 636 -28.14 10.46 -45.37
CA GLN A 636 -27.94 9.47 -46.44
C GLN A 636 -29.26 8.77 -46.80
N SER A 637 -30.04 8.28 -45.83
CA SER A 637 -31.32 7.62 -46.12
C SER A 637 -32.33 8.57 -46.78
N GLN A 638 -32.41 9.83 -46.35
CA GLN A 638 -33.21 10.86 -47.03
C GLN A 638 -32.76 11.12 -48.47
N ARG A 639 -31.45 11.18 -48.72
CA ARG A 639 -30.91 11.35 -50.08
C ARG A 639 -31.21 10.16 -50.98
N ASP A 640 -31.19 8.94 -50.44
CA ASP A 640 -31.47 7.71 -51.19
C ASP A 640 -32.98 7.53 -51.45
N GLU A 641 -33.85 7.94 -50.53
CA GLU A 641 -35.31 8.03 -50.74
C GLU A 641 -35.66 9.04 -51.86
N VAL A 642 -35.08 10.25 -51.83
CA VAL A 642 -35.25 11.25 -52.90
C VAL A 642 -34.70 10.75 -54.24
N SER A 643 -33.57 10.03 -54.23
CA SER A 643 -33.00 9.40 -55.43
C SER A 643 -33.93 8.34 -56.02
N ALA A 644 -34.53 7.49 -55.18
CA ALA A 644 -35.50 6.48 -55.61
C ALA A 644 -36.76 7.12 -56.22
N HIS A 645 -37.30 8.18 -55.62
CA HIS A 645 -38.44 8.92 -56.19
C HIS A 645 -38.09 9.60 -57.53
N LEU A 646 -36.88 10.17 -57.66
CA LEU A 646 -36.43 10.76 -58.92
C LEU A 646 -36.29 9.69 -60.02
N GLN A 647 -35.81 8.50 -59.66
CA GLN A 647 -35.70 7.35 -60.58
C GLN A 647 -37.09 6.83 -61.01
N GLN A 648 -38.05 6.74 -60.08
CA GLN A 648 -39.45 6.39 -60.39
C GLN A 648 -40.08 7.40 -61.36
N TYR A 649 -39.90 8.71 -61.11
CA TYR A 649 -40.41 9.77 -61.97
C TYR A 649 -39.80 9.73 -63.38
N SER A 650 -38.49 9.48 -63.46
CA SER A 650 -37.77 9.31 -64.73
C SER A 650 -38.30 8.11 -65.54
N ALA A 651 -38.51 6.96 -64.89
CA ALA A 651 -39.08 5.77 -65.53
C ALA A 651 -40.52 6.00 -66.02
N ALA A 652 -41.35 6.67 -65.22
CA ALA A 652 -42.71 7.05 -65.64
C ALA A 652 -42.71 7.99 -66.85
N TYR A 653 -41.78 8.97 -66.90
CA TYR A 653 -41.62 9.85 -68.06
C TYR A 653 -41.17 9.11 -69.33
N GLN A 654 -40.28 8.12 -69.19
CA GLN A 654 -39.88 7.27 -70.32
C GLN A 654 -41.05 6.43 -70.84
N GLN A 655 -41.83 5.82 -69.94
CA GLN A 655 -43.03 5.06 -70.31
C GLN A 655 -44.05 5.91 -71.08
N VAL A 656 -44.39 7.11 -70.58
CA VAL A 656 -45.30 8.05 -71.26
C VAL A 656 -44.74 8.52 -72.61
N SER A 657 -43.42 8.65 -72.75
CA SER A 657 -42.79 8.98 -74.05
C SER A 657 -42.93 7.83 -75.06
N ILE A 658 -42.77 6.58 -74.63
CA ILE A 658 -42.94 5.38 -75.47
C ILE A 658 -44.41 5.24 -75.89
N GLU A 659 -45.35 5.40 -74.96
CA GLU A 659 -46.80 5.37 -75.25
C GLU A 659 -47.21 6.47 -76.24
N LYS A 660 -46.68 7.69 -76.09
CA LYS A 660 -46.90 8.78 -77.05
C LYS A 660 -46.36 8.45 -78.44
N GLU A 661 -45.16 7.88 -78.52
CA GLU A 661 -44.54 7.45 -79.78
C GLU A 661 -45.34 6.34 -80.46
N GLU A 662 -45.91 5.41 -79.70
CA GLU A 662 -46.74 4.33 -80.21
C GLU A 662 -48.11 4.83 -80.70
N ILE A 663 -48.76 5.72 -79.95
CA ILE A 663 -49.98 6.43 -80.41
C ILE A 663 -49.70 7.20 -81.70
N GLN A 664 -48.52 7.83 -81.83
CA GLN A 664 -48.14 8.54 -83.05
C GLN A 664 -47.88 7.60 -84.24
N ARG A 665 -47.34 6.40 -84.01
CA ARG A 665 -47.23 5.33 -85.04
C ARG A 665 -48.62 4.84 -85.47
N GLN A 666 -49.51 4.57 -84.52
CA GLN A 666 -50.88 4.11 -84.80
C GLN A 666 -51.69 5.15 -85.58
N TYR A 667 -51.58 6.43 -85.22
CA TYR A 667 -52.21 7.53 -85.98
C TYR A 667 -51.68 7.63 -87.42
N LEU A 668 -50.37 7.51 -87.62
CA LEU A 668 -49.77 7.53 -88.96
C LEU A 668 -50.23 6.33 -89.81
N LEU A 669 -50.33 5.14 -89.22
CA LEU A 669 -50.86 3.95 -89.89
C LEU A 669 -52.34 4.13 -90.24
N GLN A 670 -53.15 4.69 -89.34
CA GLN A 670 -54.56 5.00 -89.59
C GLN A 670 -54.73 6.02 -90.73
N ALA A 671 -53.88 7.06 -90.79
CA ALA A 671 -53.89 8.02 -91.89
C ALA A 671 -53.57 7.34 -93.24
N GLN A 672 -52.51 6.51 -93.29
CA GLN A 672 -52.16 5.75 -94.51
C GLN A 672 -53.27 4.80 -94.97
N LEU A 673 -54.02 4.19 -94.04
CA LEU A 673 -55.17 3.35 -94.36
C LEU A 673 -56.36 4.20 -94.87
N MET A 674 -56.58 5.40 -94.32
CA MET A 674 -57.60 6.32 -94.83
C MET A 674 -57.27 6.82 -96.23
N ASP A 675 -56.01 7.19 -96.49
CA ASP A 675 -55.56 7.65 -97.81
C ASP A 675 -55.76 6.56 -98.88
N ARG A 676 -55.43 5.29 -98.57
CA ARG A 676 -55.70 4.15 -99.46
C ARG A 676 -57.20 4.01 -99.73
N LEU A 677 -58.04 4.04 -98.70
CA LEU A 677 -59.50 3.93 -98.85
C LEU A 677 -60.05 5.05 -99.75
N GLN A 678 -59.54 6.28 -99.62
CA GLN A 678 -59.92 7.40 -100.49
C GLN A 678 -59.44 7.19 -101.94
N HIS A 679 -58.24 6.65 -102.15
CA HIS A 679 -57.75 6.31 -103.49
C HIS A 679 -58.60 5.20 -104.14
N GLU A 680 -58.97 4.16 -103.38
CA GLU A 680 -59.88 3.09 -103.82
C GLU A 680 -61.28 3.65 -104.15
N GLU A 681 -61.83 4.56 -103.33
CA GLU A 681 -63.13 5.20 -103.58
C GLU A 681 -63.09 6.09 -104.84
N VAL A 682 -62.02 6.86 -105.04
CA VAL A 682 -61.82 7.69 -106.24
C VAL A 682 -61.61 6.82 -107.48
N GLN A 683 -60.81 5.75 -107.40
CA GLN A 683 -60.62 4.80 -108.49
C GLN A 683 -61.94 4.11 -108.88
N GLY A 684 -62.76 3.72 -107.91
CA GLY A 684 -64.10 3.20 -108.14
C GLY A 684 -65.03 4.19 -108.85
N LYS A 685 -65.01 5.47 -108.44
CA LYS A 685 -65.77 6.55 -109.11
C LYS A 685 -65.30 6.78 -110.55
N VAL A 686 -63.99 6.84 -110.79
CA VAL A 686 -63.42 7.01 -112.15
C VAL A 686 -63.76 5.82 -113.05
N SER A 687 -63.72 4.60 -112.54
CA SER A 687 -64.19 3.40 -113.26
C SER A 687 -65.68 3.49 -113.61
N ALA A 688 -66.53 3.90 -112.67
CA ALA A 688 -67.95 4.10 -112.94
C ALA A 688 -68.23 5.21 -113.97
N GLU A 689 -67.50 6.33 -113.92
CA GLU A 689 -67.59 7.40 -114.94
C GLU A 689 -67.08 6.96 -116.32
N MET A 690 -66.05 6.11 -116.37
CA MET A 690 -65.55 5.52 -117.62
C MET A 690 -66.61 4.61 -118.24
N HIS A 691 -67.20 3.70 -117.48
CA HIS A 691 -68.30 2.86 -117.94
C HIS A 691 -69.56 3.66 -118.32
N LEU A 692 -69.82 4.80 -117.66
CA LEU A 692 -70.89 5.72 -118.07
C LEU A 692 -70.60 6.37 -119.44
N LYS A 693 -69.34 6.75 -119.70
CA LYS A 693 -68.91 7.29 -121.01
C LYS A 693 -68.93 6.24 -122.11
N GLU A 694 -68.50 5.01 -121.82
CA GLU A 694 -68.61 3.87 -122.75
C GLU A 694 -70.08 3.58 -123.09
N LEU A 695 -70.97 3.57 -122.07
CA LEU A 695 -72.41 3.43 -122.27
C LEU A 695 -72.97 4.58 -123.11
N GLN A 696 -72.58 5.83 -122.84
CA GLN A 696 -73.01 6.99 -123.61
C GLN A 696 -72.52 6.93 -125.06
N GLN A 697 -71.26 6.58 -125.33
CA GLN A 697 -70.76 6.36 -126.69
C GLN A 697 -71.50 5.22 -127.38
N SER A 698 -71.76 4.11 -126.68
CA SER A 698 -72.54 3.00 -127.24
C SER A 698 -73.96 3.44 -127.63
N ARG A 699 -74.57 4.33 -126.83
CA ARG A 699 -75.88 4.93 -127.08
C ARG A 699 -75.86 5.94 -128.22
N GLU A 700 -74.86 6.82 -128.29
CA GLU A 700 -74.71 7.78 -129.38
C GLU A 700 -74.50 7.06 -130.73
N ASN A 701 -73.69 5.99 -130.74
CA ASN A 701 -73.54 5.09 -131.89
C ASN A 701 -74.87 4.39 -132.25
N LEU A 702 -75.66 3.96 -131.26
CA LEU A 702 -76.98 3.34 -131.48
C LEU A 702 -77.99 4.36 -132.03
N GLU A 703 -78.00 5.59 -131.52
CA GLU A 703 -78.81 6.69 -132.04
C GLU A 703 -78.40 7.05 -133.48
N LEU A 704 -77.10 7.00 -133.81
CA LEU A 704 -76.57 7.18 -135.17
C LEU A 704 -77.03 6.04 -136.10
N LEU A 705 -76.87 4.78 -135.69
CA LEU A 705 -77.42 3.61 -136.42
C LEU A 705 -78.95 3.69 -136.61
N THR A 706 -79.70 4.27 -135.66
CA THR A 706 -81.15 4.46 -135.84
C THR A 706 -81.48 5.60 -136.82
N LYS A 707 -80.65 6.63 -136.94
CA LYS A 707 -80.79 7.66 -137.99
C LYS A 707 -80.51 7.07 -139.36
N GLU A 708 -79.43 6.32 -139.52
CA GLU A 708 -79.15 5.56 -140.75
C GLU A 708 -80.30 4.59 -141.08
N ASN A 709 -80.84 3.88 -140.09
CA ASN A 709 -82.03 3.03 -140.29
C ASN A 709 -83.27 3.83 -140.73
N GLN A 710 -83.44 5.07 -140.26
CA GLN A 710 -84.56 5.94 -140.66
C GLN A 710 -84.37 6.49 -142.08
N GLU A 711 -83.15 6.88 -142.45
CA GLU A 711 -82.83 7.30 -143.83
C GLU A 711 -82.96 6.13 -144.82
N LEU A 712 -82.48 4.94 -144.46
CA LEU A 712 -82.67 3.73 -145.26
C LEU A 712 -84.17 3.37 -145.38
N ARG A 713 -84.97 3.49 -144.31
CA ARG A 713 -86.43 3.30 -144.37
C ARG A 713 -87.13 4.36 -145.23
N ALA A 714 -86.65 5.60 -145.25
CA ALA A 714 -87.16 6.65 -146.12
C ALA A 714 -86.85 6.36 -147.60
N GLN A 715 -85.62 5.93 -147.90
CA GLN A 715 -85.21 5.55 -149.27
C GLN A 715 -85.98 4.32 -149.78
N VAL A 716 -86.19 3.30 -148.94
CA VAL A 716 -86.95 2.08 -149.27
C VAL A 716 -88.44 2.37 -149.58
N LEU A 717 -89.01 3.46 -149.06
CA LEU A 717 -90.42 3.81 -149.34
C LEU A 717 -90.63 4.44 -150.73
N GLN A 718 -89.57 4.87 -151.42
CA GLN A 718 -89.66 5.50 -152.74
C GLN A 718 -89.29 4.57 -153.92
N ILE A 719 -88.68 3.41 -153.67
CA ILE A 719 -88.32 2.44 -154.72
C ILE A 719 -89.34 1.29 -154.78
N ARG A 720 -90.55 1.63 -155.24
CA ARG A 720 -91.51 0.65 -155.79
C ARG A 720 -91.35 0.53 -157.31
N SER A 721 -90.12 0.26 -157.72
CA SER A 721 -89.75 -0.20 -159.07
C SER A 721 -88.58 -1.18 -158.91
N GLU A 722 -88.73 -2.35 -159.53
CA GLU A 722 -87.91 -3.58 -159.42
C GLU A 722 -86.39 -3.38 -159.68
N PRO A 723 -85.50 -4.35 -159.33
CA PRO A 723 -85.73 -5.68 -158.72
C PRO A 723 -84.91 -5.91 -157.41
N ASP A 724 -84.96 -7.12 -156.84
CA ASP A 724 -84.10 -7.52 -155.70
C ASP A 724 -83.54 -8.95 -155.90
N SER A 725 -82.27 -9.18 -155.51
CA SER A 725 -81.56 -10.47 -155.59
C SER A 725 -80.39 -10.46 -154.60
N ARG A 726 -80.31 -11.43 -153.67
CA ARG A 726 -79.40 -11.39 -152.50
C ARG A 726 -78.84 -12.76 -152.11
N VAL A 727 -77.54 -12.83 -151.77
CA VAL A 727 -76.90 -13.83 -150.89
C VAL A 727 -75.72 -13.16 -150.12
N LEU A 728 -75.35 -13.66 -148.93
CA LEU A 728 -74.37 -13.09 -147.96
C LEU A 728 -73.08 -13.95 -147.74
N ASN A 729 -72.26 -13.60 -146.70
CA ASN A 729 -70.92 -14.08 -146.22
C ASN A 729 -69.74 -13.19 -146.69
N ARG A 730 -68.60 -12.96 -145.99
CA ARG A 730 -68.04 -13.26 -144.63
C ARG A 730 -66.89 -12.21 -144.38
N MET A 731 -66.36 -11.81 -143.22
CA MET A 731 -66.39 -12.21 -141.78
C MET A 731 -65.34 -13.25 -141.29
N GLU A 732 -64.13 -12.81 -140.87
CA GLU A 732 -63.25 -13.40 -139.80
C GLU A 732 -61.86 -12.71 -139.58
N GLY A 733 -61.37 -12.71 -138.31
CA GLY A 733 -59.95 -12.68 -137.86
C GLY A 733 -59.22 -11.32 -137.73
N ASP A 734 -58.24 -11.10 -136.83
CA ASP A 734 -57.68 -11.79 -135.63
C ASP A 734 -56.92 -10.70 -134.79
N GLY A 735 -56.76 -10.74 -133.46
CA GLY A 735 -55.60 -11.28 -132.70
C GLY A 735 -54.28 -10.45 -132.81
N VAL A 736 -53.43 -10.20 -131.80
CA VAL A 736 -53.36 -10.57 -130.35
C VAL A 736 -52.28 -9.70 -129.60
N GLU A 737 -52.48 -9.43 -128.30
CA GLU A 737 -51.52 -9.06 -127.21
C GLU A 737 -50.61 -7.78 -127.23
N SER A 738 -49.72 -7.67 -126.22
CA SER A 738 -49.26 -6.42 -125.54
C SER A 738 -47.73 -6.32 -125.38
N GLU A 739 -47.21 -5.11 -125.08
CA GLU A 739 -45.86 -4.90 -124.52
C GLU A 739 -45.88 -3.91 -123.33
N VAL A 740 -44.79 -3.93 -122.54
CA VAL A 740 -44.51 -3.08 -121.37
C VAL A 740 -43.11 -2.47 -121.55
N TYR A 741 -42.84 -1.29 -120.98
CA TYR A 741 -41.50 -0.70 -120.92
C TYR A 741 -41.05 -0.43 -119.48
N GLU A 742 -39.74 -0.50 -119.29
CA GLU A 742 -39.00 -0.40 -118.02
C GLU A 742 -38.53 1.03 -117.72
N ASP A 743 -37.89 1.25 -116.56
CA ASP A 743 -36.75 2.19 -116.46
C ASP A 743 -35.75 1.75 -115.36
N GLU A 744 -34.50 2.20 -115.45
CA GLU A 744 -33.32 1.53 -114.87
C GLU A 744 -32.79 2.08 -113.52
N ILE A 745 -32.10 1.24 -112.73
CA ILE A 745 -31.03 1.67 -111.79
C ILE A 745 -29.81 0.71 -111.89
N LEU A 746 -28.61 1.29 -111.81
CA LEU A 746 -27.32 0.69 -112.19
C LEU A 746 -26.73 -0.33 -111.19
N LYS A 747 -25.93 -1.27 -111.73
CA LYS A 747 -25.11 -2.25 -110.99
C LYS A 747 -23.73 -1.72 -110.58
N THR A 748 -23.15 -2.32 -109.54
CA THR A 748 -21.70 -2.54 -109.41
C THR A 748 -21.40 -4.04 -109.17
N SER A 749 -20.14 -4.45 -109.32
CA SER A 749 -19.76 -5.84 -109.65
C SER A 749 -19.22 -6.68 -108.49
N LEU A 750 -19.53 -7.98 -108.52
CA LEU A 750 -18.75 -9.04 -107.87
C LEU A 750 -18.79 -10.29 -108.77
N ASP A 751 -17.69 -11.02 -108.91
CA ASP A 751 -17.60 -12.21 -109.77
C ASP A 751 -18.30 -13.44 -109.15
N ILE A 752 -18.84 -14.30 -110.02
CA ILE A 752 -19.55 -15.53 -109.67
C ILE A 752 -18.92 -16.69 -110.47
N PRO A 753 -18.53 -17.83 -109.84
CA PRO A 753 -18.03 -19.01 -110.56
C PRO A 753 -19.06 -19.58 -111.56
N GLU A 754 -18.59 -20.12 -112.68
CA GLU A 754 -19.42 -20.33 -113.88
C GLU A 754 -20.37 -21.54 -113.83
N ASP A 755 -20.22 -22.48 -112.88
CA ASP A 755 -21.02 -23.70 -112.78
C ASP A 755 -22.21 -23.58 -111.80
N PHE A 756 -23.36 -23.12 -112.31
CA PHE A 756 -24.67 -23.24 -111.66
C PHE A 756 -25.71 -23.75 -112.67
N GLU A 757 -26.21 -24.98 -112.49
CA GLU A 757 -27.13 -25.61 -113.45
C GLU A 757 -28.55 -25.00 -113.43
N ASN A 758 -28.94 -24.27 -112.37
CA ASN A 758 -30.24 -23.63 -112.27
C ASN A 758 -30.20 -22.23 -111.62
N ARG A 759 -31.09 -21.33 -112.06
CA ARG A 759 -31.16 -19.92 -111.64
C ARG A 759 -31.49 -19.75 -110.15
N GLU A 760 -32.30 -20.65 -109.60
CA GLU A 760 -32.65 -20.61 -108.17
C GLU A 760 -31.47 -20.95 -107.26
N GLU A 761 -30.58 -21.85 -107.67
CA GLU A 761 -29.38 -22.21 -106.89
C GLU A 761 -28.38 -21.06 -106.83
N MET A 762 -28.17 -20.36 -107.94
CA MET A 762 -27.36 -19.14 -107.99
C MET A 762 -27.93 -18.05 -107.06
N VAL A 763 -29.25 -17.82 -107.09
CA VAL A 763 -29.90 -16.83 -106.21
C VAL A 763 -29.81 -17.27 -104.74
N ALA A 764 -30.07 -18.55 -104.42
CA ALA A 764 -29.96 -19.07 -103.06
C ALA A 764 -28.52 -19.00 -102.52
N PHE A 765 -27.51 -19.29 -103.35
CA PHE A 765 -26.10 -19.13 -102.99
C PHE A 765 -25.74 -17.66 -102.71
N ILE A 766 -26.15 -16.74 -103.59
CA ILE A 766 -25.92 -15.29 -103.40
C ILE A 766 -26.63 -14.79 -102.15
N SER A 767 -27.90 -15.14 -101.92
CA SER A 767 -28.63 -14.77 -100.70
C SER A 767 -27.99 -15.35 -99.44
N THR A 768 -27.49 -16.58 -99.48
CA THR A 768 -26.79 -17.21 -98.34
C THR A 768 -25.44 -16.55 -98.08
N ALA A 769 -24.69 -16.20 -99.13
CA ALA A 769 -23.42 -15.47 -99.01
C ALA A 769 -23.64 -14.05 -98.46
N ILE A 770 -24.66 -13.33 -98.94
CA ILE A 770 -25.04 -12.00 -98.43
C ILE A 770 -25.45 -12.10 -96.96
N ALA A 771 -26.33 -13.04 -96.59
CA ALA A 771 -26.77 -13.23 -95.20
C ALA A 771 -25.59 -13.59 -94.28
N LYS A 772 -24.64 -14.41 -94.74
CA LYS A 772 -23.43 -14.74 -93.97
C LYS A 772 -22.53 -13.51 -93.78
N VAL A 773 -22.26 -12.74 -94.84
CA VAL A 773 -21.43 -11.52 -94.76
C VAL A 773 -22.11 -10.43 -93.92
N GLN A 774 -23.45 -10.33 -93.95
CA GLN A 774 -24.22 -9.46 -93.06
C GLN A 774 -24.08 -9.92 -91.60
N GLY A 775 -24.21 -11.21 -91.31
CA GLY A 775 -23.99 -11.77 -89.98
C GLY A 775 -22.56 -11.52 -89.45
N GLU A 776 -21.53 -11.76 -90.27
CA GLU A 776 -20.13 -11.49 -89.90
C GLU A 776 -19.85 -9.98 -89.70
N ARG A 777 -20.53 -9.10 -90.45
CA ARG A 777 -20.51 -7.64 -90.23
C ARG A 777 -21.19 -7.25 -88.92
N GLU A 778 -22.37 -7.80 -88.62
CA GLU A 778 -23.07 -7.53 -87.36
C GLU A 778 -22.31 -8.06 -86.14
N GLU A 779 -21.63 -9.19 -86.30
CA GLU A 779 -20.74 -9.78 -85.28
C GLU A 779 -19.55 -8.86 -84.99
N THR A 780 -18.89 -8.36 -86.03
CA THR A 780 -17.76 -7.42 -85.88
C THR A 780 -18.19 -6.03 -85.41
N GLU A 781 -19.38 -5.54 -85.78
CA GLU A 781 -19.95 -4.31 -85.23
C GLU A 781 -20.34 -4.46 -83.75
N ARG A 782 -20.86 -5.62 -83.33
CA ARG A 782 -21.10 -5.94 -81.91
C ARG A 782 -19.79 -6.03 -81.12
N GLN A 783 -18.78 -6.73 -81.61
CA GLN A 783 -17.46 -6.79 -80.97
C GLN A 783 -16.79 -5.40 -80.88
N LEU A 784 -16.92 -4.57 -81.91
CA LEU A 784 -16.43 -3.18 -81.89
C LEU A 784 -17.23 -2.32 -80.89
N ALA A 785 -18.54 -2.54 -80.75
CA ALA A 785 -19.37 -1.85 -79.76
C ALA A 785 -19.01 -2.27 -78.32
N GLU A 786 -18.76 -3.56 -78.07
CA GLU A 786 -18.30 -4.05 -76.77
C GLU A 786 -16.89 -3.56 -76.44
N GLN A 787 -15.95 -3.58 -77.40
CA GLN A 787 -14.62 -3.03 -77.20
C GLN A 787 -14.67 -1.51 -76.93
N LYS A 788 -15.53 -0.76 -77.63
CA LYS A 788 -15.80 0.66 -77.32
C LYS A 788 -16.38 0.83 -75.91
N ARG A 789 -17.31 -0.04 -75.49
CA ARG A 789 -17.92 0.00 -74.15
C ARG A 789 -16.92 -0.34 -73.04
N TYR A 790 -16.02 -1.30 -73.28
CA TYR A 790 -14.90 -1.65 -72.39
C TYR A 790 -13.88 -0.50 -72.30
N CYS A 791 -13.47 0.07 -73.43
CA CYS A 791 -12.61 1.25 -73.47
C CYS A 791 -13.26 2.48 -72.82
N GLN A 792 -14.57 2.68 -72.95
CA GLN A 792 -15.32 3.71 -72.21
C GLN A 792 -15.36 3.41 -70.71
N GLY A 793 -15.50 2.14 -70.30
CA GLY A 793 -15.41 1.72 -68.89
C GLY A 793 -14.03 1.99 -68.29
N LEU A 794 -12.96 1.64 -69.01
CA LEU A 794 -11.58 1.96 -68.66
C LEU A 794 -11.33 3.47 -68.63
N LEU A 795 -11.77 4.23 -69.62
CA LEU A 795 -11.67 5.69 -69.62
C LEU A 795 -12.45 6.31 -68.45
N ARG A 796 -13.59 5.72 -68.06
CA ARG A 796 -14.37 6.15 -66.90
C ARG A 796 -13.66 5.81 -65.59
N GLN A 797 -13.07 4.62 -65.44
CA GLN A 797 -12.20 4.29 -64.29
C GLN A 797 -10.96 5.19 -64.22
N ILE A 798 -10.28 5.44 -65.34
CA ILE A 798 -9.15 6.37 -65.42
C ILE A 798 -9.59 7.79 -65.07
N SER A 799 -10.79 8.21 -65.47
CA SER A 799 -11.38 9.50 -65.09
C SER A 799 -11.76 9.55 -63.61
N GLU A 800 -12.23 8.45 -63.02
CA GLU A 800 -12.60 8.34 -61.61
C GLU A 800 -11.35 8.34 -60.71
N ILE A 801 -10.31 7.58 -61.09
CA ILE A 801 -8.98 7.59 -60.45
C ILE A 801 -8.35 8.98 -60.58
N ARG A 802 -8.40 9.58 -61.77
CA ARG A 802 -7.92 10.96 -61.99
C ARG A 802 -8.72 11.97 -61.17
N ARG A 803 -10.04 11.78 -60.99
CA ARG A 803 -10.91 12.62 -60.15
C ARG A 803 -10.59 12.46 -58.66
N GLN A 804 -10.31 11.24 -58.20
CA GLN A 804 -9.84 10.98 -56.84
C GLN A 804 -8.46 11.61 -56.58
N GLN A 805 -7.55 11.57 -57.57
CA GLN A 805 -6.24 12.23 -57.49
C GLN A 805 -6.34 13.77 -57.58
N SER A 806 -7.17 14.31 -58.47
CA SER A 806 -7.36 15.76 -58.62
C SER A 806 -8.25 16.38 -57.54
N SER A 807 -9.02 15.57 -56.80
CA SER A 807 -9.74 16.01 -55.59
C SER A 807 -8.80 16.42 -54.46
N GLY A 808 -7.49 16.15 -54.56
CA GLY A 808 -6.48 16.66 -53.62
C GLY A 808 -5.91 18.03 -54.00
N THR A 809 -5.79 18.35 -55.30
CA THR A 809 -4.93 19.47 -55.76
C THR A 809 -5.41 20.11 -57.07
N MET A 810 -5.72 21.42 -57.01
CA MET A 810 -5.84 22.41 -58.10
C MET A 810 -6.83 22.14 -59.26
N HIS A 811 -7.85 23.02 -59.35
CA HIS A 811 -8.43 23.45 -60.63
C HIS A 811 -7.67 24.69 -61.16
N HIS A 812 -7.86 24.98 -62.46
CA HIS A 812 -7.36 26.16 -63.20
C HIS A 812 -5.87 26.19 -63.65
N ALA A 813 -5.53 25.40 -64.68
CA ALA A 813 -4.48 25.74 -65.66
C ALA A 813 -4.63 24.89 -66.93
N ALA A 814 -5.24 25.43 -68.01
CA ALA A 814 -5.39 24.71 -69.29
C ALA A 814 -5.72 25.60 -70.51
N ASP A 815 -5.13 26.79 -70.64
CA ASP A 815 -4.93 27.40 -71.98
C ASP A 815 -3.70 28.35 -71.96
N LEU A 816 -3.09 28.53 -73.13
CA LEU A 816 -1.86 29.25 -73.42
C LEU A 816 -0.58 28.67 -72.76
N GLY A 817 0.57 28.93 -73.38
CA GLY A 817 1.86 28.34 -72.97
C GLY A 817 3.07 29.16 -73.43
N MET A 818 4.23 28.48 -73.48
CA MET A 818 5.61 29.00 -73.61
C MET A 818 6.25 29.58 -72.33
N ASP A 819 7.36 28.96 -71.96
CA ASP A 819 8.56 29.54 -71.35
C ASP A 819 8.42 30.47 -70.14
N SER A 820 7.85 29.93 -69.06
CA SER A 820 8.50 29.96 -67.73
C SER A 820 7.91 28.86 -66.84
N ILE A 821 8.72 28.30 -65.93
CA ILE A 821 8.15 27.66 -64.74
C ILE A 821 7.48 28.79 -63.95
N PRO A 822 6.16 28.74 -63.68
CA PRO A 822 5.49 29.81 -62.96
C PRO A 822 6.18 30.05 -61.61
N ARG A 823 6.35 31.31 -61.24
CA ARG A 823 7.12 31.68 -60.04
C ARG A 823 6.50 31.06 -58.79
N GLU A 824 5.18 30.93 -58.80
CA GLU A 824 4.33 30.27 -57.81
C GLU A 824 4.65 28.77 -57.67
N VAL A 825 5.02 28.09 -58.77
CA VAL A 825 5.44 26.67 -58.75
C VAL A 825 6.86 26.52 -58.23
N TYR A 826 7.76 27.45 -58.57
CA TYR A 826 9.10 27.50 -57.98
C TYR A 826 9.04 27.80 -56.47
N ASP A 827 8.30 28.84 -56.07
CA ASP A 827 8.12 29.25 -54.67
C ASP A 827 7.40 28.14 -53.86
N ALA A 828 6.44 27.41 -54.46
CA ALA A 828 5.81 26.24 -53.83
C ALA A 828 6.77 25.05 -53.67
N LEU A 829 7.60 24.75 -54.69
CA LEU A 829 8.61 23.70 -54.62
C LEU A 829 9.71 24.05 -53.60
N GLN A 830 10.15 25.31 -53.56
CA GLN A 830 11.07 25.81 -52.55
C GLN A 830 10.45 25.69 -51.16
N SER A 831 9.21 26.14 -50.94
CA SER A 831 8.53 26.00 -49.64
C SER A 831 8.33 24.54 -49.23
N ALA A 832 8.10 23.62 -50.18
CA ALA A 832 8.04 22.18 -49.90
C ALA A 832 9.41 21.61 -49.51
N MET A 833 10.49 22.06 -50.17
CA MET A 833 11.86 21.64 -49.87
C MET A 833 12.38 22.24 -48.55
N GLU A 834 12.02 23.48 -48.21
CA GLU A 834 12.28 24.11 -46.92
C GLU A 834 11.54 23.37 -45.78
N LYS A 835 10.27 23.01 -45.97
CA LYS A 835 9.51 22.19 -45.01
C LYS A 835 10.11 20.79 -44.85
N LEU A 836 10.61 20.19 -45.92
CA LEU A 836 11.31 18.90 -45.87
C LEU A 836 12.67 19.01 -45.15
N GLN A 837 13.41 20.08 -45.41
CA GLN A 837 14.69 20.35 -44.76
C GLN A 837 14.52 20.63 -43.26
N LEU A 838 13.54 21.45 -42.88
CA LEU A 838 13.16 21.66 -41.47
C LEU A 838 12.81 20.32 -40.82
N ARG A 839 11.84 19.57 -41.37
CA ARG A 839 11.42 18.27 -40.82
C ARG A 839 12.58 17.25 -40.74
N PHE A 840 13.54 17.30 -41.66
CA PHE A 840 14.73 16.45 -41.62
C PHE A 840 15.70 16.89 -40.52
N THR A 841 15.90 18.20 -40.33
CA THR A 841 16.68 18.75 -39.21
C THR A 841 16.02 18.43 -37.87
N ASP A 842 14.71 18.59 -37.76
CA ASP A 842 13.92 18.26 -36.56
C ASP A 842 14.05 16.77 -36.21
N LEU A 843 13.87 15.87 -37.19
CA LEU A 843 14.07 14.42 -37.02
C LEU A 843 15.52 14.04 -36.68
N MET A 844 16.50 14.76 -37.21
CA MET A 844 17.91 14.54 -36.89
C MET A 844 18.25 15.01 -35.46
N GLN A 845 17.64 16.11 -35.00
CA GLN A 845 17.76 16.56 -33.61
C GLN A 845 17.04 15.59 -32.67
N GLU A 846 15.78 15.23 -32.94
CA GLU A 846 15.02 14.22 -32.19
C GLU A 846 15.81 12.90 -32.09
N ARG A 847 16.48 12.48 -33.16
CA ARG A 847 17.34 11.28 -33.16
C ARG A 847 18.61 11.45 -32.31
N VAL A 848 19.18 12.65 -32.22
CA VAL A 848 20.31 12.94 -31.31
C VAL A 848 19.82 12.93 -29.86
N ASP A 849 18.75 13.67 -29.56
CA ASP A 849 18.14 13.75 -28.23
C ASP A 849 17.74 12.34 -27.72
N LEU A 850 17.13 11.51 -28.58
CA LEU A 850 16.79 10.12 -28.27
C LEU A 850 18.04 9.24 -28.09
N LYS A 851 19.13 9.49 -28.82
CA LYS A 851 20.38 8.75 -28.65
C LYS A 851 21.06 9.10 -27.33
N GLU A 852 21.15 10.39 -26.98
CA GLU A 852 21.63 10.84 -25.67
C GLU A 852 20.76 10.29 -24.54
N ARG A 853 19.44 10.23 -24.75
CA ARG A 853 18.50 9.62 -23.79
C ARG A 853 18.68 8.11 -23.64
N VAL A 854 19.03 7.39 -24.70
CA VAL A 854 19.40 5.96 -24.62
C VAL A 854 20.72 5.79 -23.88
N GLU A 855 21.74 6.59 -24.18
CA GLU A 855 23.05 6.52 -23.49
C GLU A 855 22.93 6.88 -21.99
N GLU A 856 22.06 7.83 -21.62
CA GLU A 856 21.71 8.12 -20.23
C GLU A 856 21.01 6.93 -19.54
N LEU A 857 20.10 6.26 -20.24
CA LEU A 857 19.40 5.08 -19.72
C LEU A 857 20.33 3.87 -19.60
N GLU A 858 21.25 3.66 -20.54
CA GLU A 858 22.28 2.61 -20.47
C GLU A 858 23.20 2.84 -19.26
N HIS A 859 23.66 4.08 -19.02
CA HIS A 859 24.43 4.41 -17.81
C HIS A 859 23.63 4.13 -16.53
N ARG A 860 22.35 4.53 -16.48
CA ARG A 860 21.46 4.25 -15.32
C ARG A 860 21.28 2.74 -15.12
N CYS A 861 21.14 1.95 -16.18
CA CYS A 861 21.04 0.49 -16.10
C CYS A 861 22.34 -0.16 -15.59
N ILE A 862 23.51 0.32 -16.01
CA ILE A 862 24.82 -0.15 -15.50
C ILE A 862 24.95 0.17 -14.00
N GLN A 863 24.58 1.39 -13.58
CA GLN A 863 24.59 1.78 -12.17
C GLN A 863 23.63 0.90 -11.34
N LEU A 864 22.38 0.73 -11.79
CA LEU A 864 21.40 -0.12 -11.12
C LEU A 864 21.80 -1.60 -11.08
N SER A 865 22.58 -2.09 -12.05
CA SER A 865 23.19 -3.42 -12.00
C SER A 865 24.19 -3.51 -10.84
N GLY A 866 25.14 -2.58 -10.74
CA GLY A 866 26.12 -2.56 -9.64
C GLY A 866 25.49 -2.36 -8.26
N GLU A 867 24.45 -1.54 -8.16
CA GLU A 867 23.64 -1.41 -6.95
C GLU A 867 22.92 -2.74 -6.61
N THR A 868 22.39 -3.45 -7.61
CA THR A 868 21.78 -4.78 -7.43
C THR A 868 22.81 -5.83 -6.99
N ASP A 869 24.01 -5.81 -7.56
CA ASP A 869 25.11 -6.72 -7.21
C ASP A 869 25.56 -6.51 -5.75
N THR A 870 25.75 -5.26 -5.32
CA THR A 870 26.10 -4.95 -3.91
C THR A 870 24.96 -5.27 -2.92
N ILE A 871 23.69 -5.14 -3.32
CA ILE A 871 22.55 -5.66 -2.54
C ILE A 871 22.62 -7.19 -2.46
N GLY A 872 23.02 -7.87 -3.54
CA GLY A 872 23.28 -9.32 -3.56
C GLY A 872 24.38 -9.75 -2.57
N GLU A 873 25.50 -9.02 -2.55
CA GLU A 873 26.57 -9.23 -1.57
C GLU A 873 26.08 -9.03 -0.13
N TYR A 874 25.31 -7.97 0.14
CA TYR A 874 24.73 -7.72 1.47
C TYR A 874 23.76 -8.83 1.89
N ILE A 875 22.93 -9.34 0.96
CA ILE A 875 22.05 -10.48 1.21
C ILE A 875 22.87 -11.75 1.54
N ALA A 876 23.97 -12.01 0.83
CA ALA A 876 24.85 -13.14 1.10
C ALA A 876 25.54 -13.03 2.47
N LEU A 877 26.05 -11.84 2.82
CA LEU A 877 26.62 -11.55 4.14
C LEU A 877 25.60 -11.72 5.27
N TYR A 878 24.38 -11.21 5.08
CA TYR A 878 23.29 -11.37 6.06
C TYR A 878 22.86 -12.84 6.22
N GLN A 879 22.78 -13.61 5.13
CA GLN A 879 22.52 -15.05 5.20
C GLN A 879 23.63 -15.80 5.97
N SER A 880 24.90 -15.47 5.71
CA SER A 880 26.06 -16.03 6.43
C SER A 880 26.02 -15.69 7.92
N GLN A 881 25.81 -14.42 8.27
CA GLN A 881 25.68 -13.97 9.66
C GLN A 881 24.51 -14.66 10.38
N ARG A 882 23.36 -14.80 9.71
CA ARG A 882 22.19 -15.51 10.23
C ARG A 882 22.44 -17.01 10.42
N ALA A 883 23.23 -17.64 9.55
CA ALA A 883 23.65 -19.03 9.69
C ALA A 883 24.56 -19.22 10.92
N ILE A 884 25.55 -18.34 11.11
CA ILE A 884 26.45 -18.34 12.28
C ILE A 884 25.66 -18.12 13.58
N LEU A 885 24.71 -17.18 13.59
CA LEU A 885 23.81 -16.95 14.73
C LEU A 885 22.95 -18.17 15.04
N LYS A 886 22.38 -18.83 14.02
CA LYS A 886 21.60 -20.06 14.20
C LYS A 886 22.45 -21.22 14.72
N GLN A 887 23.69 -21.35 14.25
CA GLN A 887 24.62 -22.37 14.73
C GLN A 887 24.99 -22.14 16.21
N ARG A 888 25.33 -20.90 16.61
CA ARG A 888 25.56 -20.55 18.02
C ARG A 888 24.33 -20.73 18.90
N HIS A 889 23.13 -20.54 18.36
CA HIS A 889 21.88 -20.82 19.08
C HIS A 889 21.73 -22.33 19.33
N LYS A 890 21.94 -23.15 18.29
CA LYS A 890 21.90 -24.62 18.38
C LYS A 890 22.96 -25.17 19.36
N GLU A 891 24.16 -24.60 19.37
CA GLU A 891 25.22 -24.95 20.34
C GLU A 891 24.81 -24.62 21.79
N LYS A 892 24.13 -23.49 22.01
CA LYS A 892 23.56 -23.15 23.31
C LYS A 892 22.40 -24.07 23.71
N GLU A 893 21.50 -24.39 22.77
CA GLU A 893 20.40 -25.33 23.01
C GLU A 893 20.94 -26.72 23.37
N GLU A 894 21.94 -27.22 22.64
CA GLU A 894 22.61 -28.49 22.97
C GLU A 894 23.30 -28.47 24.33
N TYR A 895 23.96 -27.37 24.70
CA TYR A 895 24.56 -27.22 26.03
C TYR A 895 23.51 -27.19 27.14
N ILE A 896 22.43 -26.44 26.96
CA ILE A 896 21.30 -26.38 27.90
C ILE A 896 20.62 -27.76 28.03
N SER A 897 20.45 -28.49 26.92
CA SER A 897 19.92 -29.86 26.94
C SER A 897 20.81 -30.84 27.70
N ARG A 898 22.14 -30.77 27.52
CA ARG A 898 23.09 -31.59 28.30
C ARG A 898 23.04 -31.25 29.79
N LEU A 899 23.06 -29.96 30.14
CA LEU A 899 22.97 -29.50 31.53
C LEU A 899 21.63 -29.87 32.19
N ALA A 900 20.52 -29.88 31.43
CA ALA A 900 19.23 -30.38 31.89
C ALA A 900 19.25 -31.89 32.12
N GLN A 901 19.86 -32.66 31.21
CA GLN A 901 20.03 -34.11 31.35
C GLN A 901 20.91 -34.48 32.56
N ASP A 902 22.06 -33.83 32.73
CA ASP A 902 22.94 -34.06 33.89
C ASP A 902 22.24 -33.68 35.21
N LYS A 903 21.38 -32.65 35.21
CA LYS A 903 20.54 -32.28 36.37
C LYS A 903 19.42 -33.29 36.64
N GLU A 904 18.87 -33.93 35.62
CA GLU A 904 17.87 -35.00 35.75
C GLU A 904 18.51 -36.31 36.26
N GLU A 905 19.69 -36.68 35.74
CA GLU A 905 20.46 -37.82 36.23
C GLU A 905 20.93 -37.60 37.68
N MET A 906 21.41 -36.40 38.03
CA MET A 906 21.77 -36.07 39.41
C MET A 906 20.57 -36.20 40.36
N LYS A 907 19.37 -35.77 39.94
CA LYS A 907 18.13 -36.01 40.70
C LYS A 907 17.83 -37.51 40.84
N ALA A 908 18.00 -38.30 39.76
CA ALA A 908 17.78 -39.74 39.81
C ALA A 908 18.75 -40.43 40.80
N LYS A 909 20.04 -40.08 40.77
CA LYS A 909 21.04 -40.59 41.73
C LYS A 909 20.75 -40.15 43.17
N LEU A 910 20.25 -38.93 43.40
CA LEU A 910 19.82 -38.48 44.72
C LEU A 910 18.57 -39.22 45.23
N LEU A 911 17.62 -39.56 44.35
CA LEU A 911 16.46 -40.39 44.70
C LEU A 911 16.86 -41.84 44.99
N GLU A 912 17.77 -42.42 44.21
CA GLU A 912 18.34 -43.75 44.49
C GLU A 912 19.08 -43.77 45.83
N LEU A 913 19.89 -42.73 46.11
CA LEU A 913 20.56 -42.54 47.40
C LEU A 913 19.54 -42.45 48.56
N GLN A 914 18.44 -41.71 48.39
CA GLN A 914 17.37 -41.62 49.38
C GLN A 914 16.73 -43.00 49.64
N VAL A 915 16.44 -43.77 48.59
CA VAL A 915 15.89 -45.14 48.71
C VAL A 915 16.87 -46.09 49.40
N LEU A 916 18.17 -46.02 49.09
CA LEU A 916 19.20 -46.82 49.75
C LEU A 916 19.36 -46.44 51.23
N VAL A 917 19.33 -45.15 51.57
CA VAL A 917 19.37 -44.68 52.98
C VAL A 917 18.13 -45.12 53.75
N MET A 918 16.93 -45.03 53.16
CA MET A 918 15.71 -45.56 53.77
C MET A 918 15.77 -47.08 53.97
N ARG A 919 16.38 -47.81 53.04
CA ARG A 919 16.64 -49.26 53.19
C ARG A 919 17.61 -49.53 54.34
N LEU A 920 18.75 -48.85 54.40
CA LEU A 920 19.75 -49.02 55.47
C LEU A 920 19.18 -48.70 56.85
N VAL A 921 18.36 -47.64 56.96
CA VAL A 921 17.64 -47.32 58.20
C VAL A 921 16.65 -48.44 58.56
N SER A 922 15.96 -49.03 57.58
CA SER A 922 15.03 -50.16 57.80
C SER A 922 15.76 -51.43 58.23
N GLU A 923 16.88 -51.76 57.59
CA GLU A 923 17.77 -52.89 57.90
C GLU A 923 18.33 -52.76 59.32
N ARG A 924 18.85 -51.56 59.68
CA ARG A 924 19.28 -51.22 61.04
C ARG A 924 18.14 -51.31 62.06
N ASN A 925 16.92 -50.87 61.71
CA ASN A 925 15.76 -50.95 62.58
C ASN A 925 15.18 -52.37 62.71
N GLU A 926 15.46 -53.29 61.76
CA GLU A 926 15.25 -54.73 61.92
C GLU A 926 16.32 -55.37 62.81
N TRP A 927 17.58 -54.98 62.65
CA TRP A 927 18.66 -55.45 63.52
C TRP A 927 18.42 -55.05 64.98
N TYR A 928 18.02 -53.80 65.22
CA TYR A 928 17.64 -53.33 66.56
C TYR A 928 16.42 -54.09 67.13
N ARG A 929 15.39 -54.36 66.33
CA ARG A 929 14.25 -55.20 66.78
C ARG A 929 14.72 -56.59 67.18
N ARG A 930 15.50 -57.27 66.34
CA ARG A 930 16.04 -58.60 66.65
C ARG A 930 16.99 -58.61 67.85
N PHE A 931 17.75 -57.52 68.08
CA PHE A 931 18.58 -57.36 69.28
C PHE A 931 17.74 -57.19 70.56
N VAL A 932 16.65 -56.40 70.51
CA VAL A 932 15.71 -56.23 71.62
C VAL A 932 14.94 -57.54 71.89
N GLU A 933 14.49 -58.23 70.84
CA GLU A 933 13.84 -59.55 70.94
C GLU A 933 14.80 -60.62 71.50
N ALA A 934 16.08 -60.59 71.15
CA ALA A 934 17.09 -61.51 71.68
C ALA A 934 17.53 -61.20 73.13
N THR A 935 17.32 -59.97 73.60
CA THR A 935 17.64 -59.57 74.99
C THR A 935 16.44 -59.64 75.93
N GLN A 936 15.20 -59.61 75.42
CA GLN A 936 13.98 -59.79 76.21
C GLN A 936 13.49 -61.25 76.23
N GLY A 937 14.01 -62.01 77.19
CA GLY A 937 13.35 -63.26 77.62
C GLY A 937 11.95 -63.01 78.22
N PRO A 938 11.07 -64.02 78.28
CA PRO A 938 9.66 -63.83 78.60
C PRO A 938 9.39 -63.49 80.07
N HIS A 939 8.42 -62.56 80.29
CA HIS A 939 7.82 -62.13 81.58
C HIS A 939 8.74 -61.30 82.53
N ILE A 940 8.31 -60.23 83.22
CA ILE A 940 7.01 -59.51 83.40
C ILE A 940 7.30 -58.03 83.76
N GLY A 941 6.43 -57.07 83.38
CA GLY A 941 6.32 -55.78 84.08
C GLY A 941 6.07 -54.53 83.22
N SER A 942 4.92 -53.88 83.43
CA SER A 942 4.51 -52.56 82.88
C SER A 942 4.20 -51.60 84.07
N PRO A 943 3.96 -50.27 83.92
CA PRO A 943 3.51 -49.54 82.71
C PRO A 943 4.08 -48.13 82.42
N GLU A 944 3.63 -47.58 81.28
CA GLU A 944 3.43 -46.15 80.92
C GLU A 944 4.58 -45.13 81.05
N PHE A 945 5.11 -44.68 79.90
CA PHE A 945 4.75 -43.40 79.27
C PHE A 945 5.17 -43.40 77.77
N PRO A 946 4.85 -42.37 76.94
CA PRO A 946 4.22 -42.61 75.64
C PRO A 946 5.18 -42.90 74.48
N ALA A 947 4.63 -43.51 73.44
CA ALA A 947 5.26 -43.58 72.12
C ALA A 947 5.03 -42.28 71.36
N GLU A 948 6.10 -41.66 70.84
CA GLU A 948 6.00 -40.53 69.90
C GLU A 948 7.11 -40.62 68.85
N ASN A 949 6.77 -40.22 67.62
CA ASN A 949 7.68 -40.05 66.48
C ASN A 949 8.50 -41.29 66.06
N LEU A 950 7.78 -42.35 65.73
CA LEU A 950 8.05 -43.09 64.49
C LEU A 950 8.14 -42.08 63.33
N MET A 951 9.35 -41.73 62.89
CA MET A 951 9.56 -40.63 61.94
C MET A 951 9.22 -41.05 60.49
N ALA A 952 7.91 -41.19 60.22
CA ALA A 952 7.38 -41.30 58.88
C ALA A 952 7.41 -39.92 58.20
N LEU A 953 8.26 -39.77 57.19
CA LEU A 953 8.21 -38.66 56.23
C LEU A 953 7.39 -39.11 55.03
N GLU A 954 6.08 -38.95 55.12
CA GLU A 954 5.16 -39.13 53.99
C GLU A 954 5.45 -38.08 52.90
N ALA A 955 5.38 -38.50 51.64
CA ALA A 955 5.48 -37.57 50.52
C ALA A 955 4.25 -36.67 50.46
N LYS A 956 4.44 -35.35 50.52
CA LYS A 956 3.44 -34.36 50.10
C LYS A 956 3.87 -33.69 48.82
N GLU A 957 3.43 -34.29 47.72
CA GLU A 957 3.28 -33.62 46.44
C GLU A 957 2.31 -32.44 46.60
N ASN A 958 2.82 -31.22 46.45
CA ASN A 958 2.02 -30.00 46.37
C ASN A 958 2.80 -29.00 45.50
N GLY A 959 2.38 -28.87 44.24
CA GLY A 959 3.00 -27.93 43.31
C GLY A 959 2.47 -26.51 43.51
N ALA A 960 3.35 -25.59 43.91
CA ALA A 960 3.16 -24.15 43.76
C ALA A 960 4.49 -23.54 43.28
N LEU A 961 4.41 -22.66 42.29
CA LEU A 961 5.55 -21.86 41.83
C LEU A 961 5.65 -20.64 42.73
N GLU A 962 6.78 -20.44 43.40
CA GLU A 962 7.13 -19.16 44.00
C GLU A 962 8.59 -18.85 43.68
N GLU A 963 8.79 -17.69 43.05
CA GLU A 963 10.02 -17.29 42.37
C GLU A 963 10.84 -16.41 43.31
N VAL A 964 11.79 -17.01 44.03
CA VAL A 964 12.55 -16.33 45.08
C VAL A 964 13.58 -15.38 44.45
N SER A 965 13.28 -14.08 44.49
CA SER A 965 14.25 -13.02 44.23
C SER A 965 15.44 -13.11 45.20
N LEU A 966 16.64 -12.91 44.68
CA LEU A 966 17.82 -12.69 45.49
C LEU A 966 17.92 -11.20 45.82
N GLU A 967 17.62 -10.84 47.07
CA GLU A 967 18.14 -9.63 47.69
C GLU A 967 19.08 -10.08 48.81
N GLU A 968 20.37 -9.74 48.66
CA GLU A 968 21.37 -9.90 49.71
C GLU A 968 21.27 -8.70 50.65
N ASP A 969 20.98 -8.96 51.93
CA ASP A 969 21.46 -8.12 53.01
C ASP A 969 21.80 -9.04 54.18
N GLY A 970 22.97 -8.83 54.77
CA GLY A 970 23.57 -9.77 55.72
C GLY A 970 23.67 -9.19 57.12
N GLU A 971 23.73 -10.06 58.12
CA GLU A 971 24.37 -9.73 59.39
C GLU A 971 25.08 -10.95 59.99
N GLN A 972 25.87 -10.71 61.03
CA GLN A 972 27.00 -11.55 61.43
C GLN A 972 26.68 -12.35 62.70
N GLU A 973 27.11 -13.60 62.80
CA GLU A 973 27.38 -14.19 64.12
C GLU A 973 28.52 -15.23 64.09
N GLU A 974 29.61 -14.80 64.73
CA GLU A 974 30.57 -15.52 65.57
C GLU A 974 30.91 -17.01 65.35
N VAL A 975 32.18 -17.25 65.01
CA VAL A 975 32.87 -18.52 65.28
C VAL A 975 33.50 -18.46 66.68
N GLN A 976 32.97 -19.21 67.64
CA GLN A 976 33.68 -19.49 68.90
C GLN A 976 34.13 -20.95 68.99
N LEU A 977 35.43 -21.12 69.23
CA LEU A 977 36.10 -22.40 69.42
C LEU A 977 35.74 -23.00 70.78
N LEU A 978 35.43 -24.30 70.84
CA LEU A 978 35.56 -25.09 72.06
C LEU A 978 36.12 -26.47 71.75
N SER A 979 37.22 -26.81 72.43
CA SER A 979 38.09 -27.93 72.11
C SER A 979 38.04 -29.05 73.16
N HIS A 980 38.22 -30.28 72.69
CA HIS A 980 38.62 -31.48 73.44
C HIS A 980 37.99 -31.72 74.83
N LEU A 981 36.95 -32.55 74.86
CA LEU A 981 36.71 -33.43 76.01
C LEU A 981 37.61 -34.68 75.93
N ALA A 982 38.08 -35.16 77.08
CA ALA A 982 38.99 -36.29 77.19
C ALA A 982 38.26 -37.64 77.13
N ALA A 983 38.98 -38.69 76.69
CA ALA A 983 38.47 -40.05 76.60
C ALA A 983 38.42 -40.77 77.96
N PRO A 984 37.49 -41.72 78.14
CA PRO A 984 37.66 -42.82 79.08
C PRO A 984 37.56 -44.22 78.44
N GLN A 985 38.73 -44.84 78.28
CA GLN A 985 39.01 -46.28 78.40
C GLN A 985 38.41 -47.31 77.40
N GLU A 986 39.00 -48.50 77.43
CA GLU A 986 38.89 -49.56 76.43
C GLU A 986 37.94 -50.70 76.86
N GLY A 987 37.39 -51.42 75.87
CA GLY A 987 37.04 -52.84 76.04
C GLY A 987 35.64 -53.26 75.56
N PRO A 988 35.50 -54.39 74.84
CA PRO A 988 36.46 -55.02 73.93
C PRO A 988 35.91 -55.20 72.50
N ASN A 989 36.79 -55.26 71.50
CA ASN A 989 36.41 -55.55 70.11
C ASN A 989 35.89 -57.00 69.94
N PRO A 990 34.76 -57.21 69.25
CA PRO A 990 34.69 -58.15 68.14
C PRO A 990 35.33 -57.50 66.89
N SER A 991 35.98 -58.31 66.05
CA SER A 991 36.74 -57.87 64.86
C SER A 991 35.85 -57.91 63.58
N PRO A 992 36.34 -57.67 62.34
CA PRO A 992 35.55 -56.96 61.31
C PRO A 992 34.82 -57.92 60.34
N GLU A 993 34.50 -57.42 59.13
CA GLU A 993 33.99 -58.16 57.95
C GLU A 993 32.47 -58.37 57.82
N SER A 994 31.67 -57.30 58.00
CA SER A 994 30.47 -57.10 57.16
C SER A 994 30.08 -55.63 57.02
N GLU A 995 30.67 -54.92 56.06
CA GLU A 995 30.04 -53.72 55.51
C GLU A 995 28.77 -54.15 54.77
N ASP A 996 27.61 -53.66 55.20
CA ASP A 996 26.30 -53.93 54.58
C ASP A 996 26.35 -53.69 53.06
N PRO A 997 25.78 -54.58 52.21
CA PRO A 997 25.72 -54.34 50.76
C PRO A 997 25.03 -53.01 50.42
N THR A 998 24.01 -52.61 51.20
CA THR A 998 23.36 -51.30 51.08
C THR A 998 24.34 -50.15 51.37
N THR A 999 25.19 -50.27 52.40
CA THR A 999 26.24 -49.28 52.72
C THR A 999 27.27 -49.16 51.59
N LYS A 1000 27.69 -50.29 50.99
CA LYS A 1000 28.61 -50.26 49.84
C LYS A 1000 27.99 -49.58 48.62
N GLN A 1001 26.71 -49.82 48.33
CA GLN A 1001 25.96 -49.15 47.27
C GLN A 1001 25.86 -47.64 47.52
N ILE A 1002 25.57 -47.22 48.76
CA ILE A 1002 25.56 -45.80 49.17
C ILE A 1002 26.94 -45.15 48.93
N MET A 1003 28.02 -45.79 49.38
CA MET A 1003 29.38 -45.24 49.21
C MET A 1003 29.80 -45.14 47.73
N GLN A 1004 29.45 -46.12 46.89
CA GLN A 1004 29.70 -46.03 45.46
C GLN A 1004 28.89 -44.90 44.81
N LEU A 1005 27.59 -44.80 45.11
CA LEU A 1005 26.70 -43.80 44.52
C LEU A 1005 27.10 -42.37 44.95
N LEU A 1006 27.53 -42.18 46.20
CA LEU A 1006 28.12 -40.92 46.68
C LEU A 1006 29.39 -40.56 45.91
N HIS A 1007 30.27 -41.53 45.62
CA HIS A 1007 31.48 -41.29 44.83
C HIS A 1007 31.14 -40.87 43.38
N GLU A 1008 30.13 -41.50 42.77
CA GLU A 1008 29.64 -41.13 41.43
C GLU A 1008 28.95 -39.76 41.38
N ILE A 1009 28.29 -39.33 42.47
CA ILE A 1009 27.71 -37.99 42.61
C ILE A 1009 28.83 -36.94 42.81
N GLN A 1010 29.89 -37.31 43.53
CA GLN A 1010 31.02 -36.42 43.83
C GLN A 1010 31.94 -36.20 42.62
N ASN A 1011 32.12 -37.20 41.75
CA ASN A 1011 33.02 -37.19 40.60
C ASN A 1011 32.31 -37.37 39.24
N PRO A 1012 31.38 -36.48 38.83
CA PRO A 1012 30.59 -36.65 37.60
C PRO A 1012 31.39 -36.55 36.29
N GLN A 1013 32.69 -36.21 36.34
CA GLN A 1013 33.53 -36.05 35.15
C GLN A 1013 34.20 -37.34 34.64
N GLU A 1014 34.16 -38.47 35.38
CA GLU A 1014 34.77 -39.73 34.92
C GLU A 1014 33.92 -40.49 33.88
N ARG A 1015 33.56 -39.80 32.79
CA ARG A 1015 32.98 -40.40 31.58
C ARG A 1015 34.03 -40.42 30.46
N PRO A 1016 34.35 -41.59 29.85
CA PRO A 1016 35.31 -41.68 28.74
C PRO A 1016 34.74 -41.04 27.46
N SER A 1017 34.83 -39.72 27.39
CA SER A 1017 34.27 -38.89 26.32
C SER A 1017 35.12 -38.98 25.05
N ALA A 1018 34.88 -40.01 24.25
CA ALA A 1018 35.53 -40.18 22.96
C ALA A 1018 35.12 -39.05 21.98
N LEU A 1019 36.13 -38.42 21.37
CA LEU A 1019 36.02 -37.49 20.24
C LEU A 1019 35.25 -36.18 20.49
N LEU A 1020 35.90 -35.22 21.18
CA LEU A 1020 36.14 -33.89 20.60
C LEU A 1020 37.18 -33.10 21.41
N GLN A 1021 38.33 -32.81 20.81
CA GLN A 1021 39.28 -31.83 21.34
C GLN A 1021 38.77 -30.42 21.04
N ASN A 1022 38.26 -29.73 22.06
CA ASN A 1022 38.23 -28.26 22.11
C ASN A 1022 39.16 -27.81 23.24
N PRO A 1023 40.11 -26.89 23.01
CA PRO A 1023 40.95 -26.36 24.08
C PRO A 1023 40.13 -25.39 24.94
N CYS A 1024 39.58 -25.89 26.05
CA CYS A 1024 39.11 -25.04 27.12
C CYS A 1024 40.32 -24.32 27.75
N ILE A 1025 40.54 -23.07 27.36
CA ILE A 1025 41.36 -22.13 28.13
C ILE A 1025 40.60 -21.90 29.46
N PRO A 1026 41.18 -22.26 30.62
CA PRO A 1026 40.49 -22.13 31.89
C PRO A 1026 40.51 -20.67 32.34
N PHE A 1027 39.38 -19.97 32.21
CA PHE A 1027 39.21 -18.62 32.75
C PHE A 1027 39.10 -18.67 34.28
N PHE A 1028 40.22 -18.42 34.96
CA PHE A 1028 40.24 -18.23 36.40
C PHE A 1028 39.85 -16.80 36.75
N TYR A 1029 38.73 -16.64 37.42
CA TYR A 1029 38.31 -15.37 38.02
C TYR A 1029 38.91 -15.28 39.43
N ARG A 1030 39.72 -14.24 39.66
CA ARG A 1030 40.14 -13.79 40.98
C ARG A 1030 39.95 -12.27 41.00
N ALA A 1031 39.32 -11.75 42.05
CA ALA A 1031 39.28 -10.31 42.29
C ALA A 1031 40.70 -9.80 42.57
N ASP A 1032 41.06 -8.68 41.94
CA ASP A 1032 42.18 -7.85 42.38
C ASP A 1032 41.84 -7.22 43.74
N GLU A 1033 42.80 -6.61 44.44
CA GLU A 1033 42.59 -5.92 45.74
C GLU A 1033 41.67 -4.67 45.63
N ASN A 1034 41.08 -4.45 44.46
CA ASN A 1034 40.23 -3.32 44.07
C ASN A 1034 38.91 -3.78 43.38
N ASP A 1035 38.52 -5.05 43.53
CA ASP A 1035 37.29 -5.68 42.98
C ASP A 1035 37.07 -5.63 41.44
N GLU A 1036 38.05 -5.17 40.65
CA GLU A 1036 38.00 -5.29 39.18
C GLU A 1036 38.26 -6.73 38.71
N VAL A 1037 37.27 -7.32 38.01
CA VAL A 1037 37.39 -8.68 37.43
C VAL A 1037 38.24 -8.66 36.14
N ARG A 1038 39.54 -8.89 36.28
CA ARG A 1038 40.46 -9.05 35.13
C ARG A 1038 40.51 -10.49 34.63
N ILE A 1039 40.11 -10.69 33.37
CA ILE A 1039 40.26 -11.97 32.68
C ILE A 1039 41.74 -12.15 32.27
N MET A 1040 42.47 -13.01 32.95
CA MET A 1040 43.79 -13.46 32.49
C MET A 1040 43.66 -14.67 31.57
N VAL A 1041 44.31 -14.57 30.40
CA VAL A 1041 44.57 -15.70 29.50
C VAL A 1041 46.03 -16.10 29.67
N ILE A 1042 46.29 -17.41 29.74
CA ILE A 1042 47.61 -18.03 29.67
C ILE A 1042 47.64 -18.90 28.41
#